data_AF-A0A3Q8YEN0-F1
#
_entry.id   AF-A0A3Q8YEN0-F1
#
_cell.length_a   1.000
_cell.length_b   1.000
_cell.length_c   1.000
_cell.angle_alpha   90.00
_cell.angle_beta   90.00
_cell.angle_gamma   90.00
#
_symmetry.space_group_name_H-M   'P 1'
#
loop_
_entity.id
_entity.type
_entity.pdbx_description
1 polymer ?
#
loop_
_entity_poly.entity_id
_entity_poly.type
_entity_poly.pdbx_seq_one_letter_code
_entity_poly.pdbx_strand_id
1 'polypeptide(L)'
;MSEIGKFCCFTCPDYDQREKRLDELCPHCGREYGFPLAWTPTEIGDFDVLRSLGRGFYAATFVAKPRTGLNRALRVLKVSPVELYRKFGKDFAKETELHAEVADGADHVVAVEQMFDCHIAFRDITLSCHVAVLQFVEGDTLARYLSGARSLSAARAAQIACDLFRMKEEFERLKVHHNDLHAANIIVRDLPTGHKRADAIEPAIRAVAIDLGSVAGDRRSGGIHLGDLHWIGRHIHAMADRLLSDGDAAPDLDKRIGLKLHGIAQGLAAATEHQRTPSADDTIAGIREQYHRTAEPWRPWRNQTVLRTFAESYNAQTLDAWYVPQLIVDPEGAWLKKVSAPGPLVMTGMRGCGKTMLLHSLQFHARAAVLPKETDKDALRRVTDDGYVGLFVSAQRLIPVDPRADRPSTEELFARLLVAYAAQGARAMAHLQDLNGGVLSFDAGVGLIRAVTDSLMPPPAIESVTTVEQLERAMSDLLVRVSRSDSGLRLATNPNTAFPQLAEALRRAAPIWNDAQILFLLDDVSTRYLDPDRVEDLLSALLFQHAHCAFKLTSEAQTIFLSLKSPGQVHPAAAGRDFNTFDLGAEVQTRLKDRSGKTFVTKILDARARLFPGHPSQSSVDVLGDVDLESIARVIAETQMRSRERKRLYHGLRALAGVCVGDIGAVIQIYQEILTGNRSGLPVSPERQHEVFQDFCARHLYSLDRRGSDLKTVALQFAEASHQLLMESGKGKPTGRIRQYTSLYVRVTSGELQTQMNRLRELVDAGVFVFTGGTARTKTHDSDPVHQFKLSFRKLYGLANYIGLSDRDRFELSGEDLERWLAEPEAGREVLLRNLSTGQYEEYSEDLPEADSEDEPRRFEPAPRAAGIQMDLLAQLKPDLQVRLDEGLPLVFPPAPSIEELKADALSDIVVDDLVVGLGFEERTFESTLRLLSLIKARRVLALRYENDGHADAMCRAVRERGIPLEEISYGSLSDGKSPQLGGRAVVDVTGLVKPALFSFVRAGMRTNEELLIAYTSAAQYYPLETDLKTVLDAYSASDHHLLLTALRDVLTGETGPYQSIPLLAAESDRTRLRALSAFASPRHERLLHITGAREYDAVQVITDVAETSRARVGGIAARVALEDTPGGVVASADAGNLSELVGILLRQHEGWFVRGGLDYEIGLTGNKMQATAAAIASAVRPISQVWYVKPQAFDQPRFTKGVGTSRYFRVSRQNG
;
A
#
# COMPACT_ATOMS: atom_id res chain seq x y z
N MET A 1 -24.66 23.86 -34.56
CA MET A 1 -26.05 23.97 -34.11
C MET A 1 -26.19 25.32 -33.41
N SER A 2 -27.17 26.16 -33.74
CA SER A 2 -27.33 27.45 -33.03
C SER A 2 -27.68 27.18 -31.57
N GLU A 3 -27.17 28.00 -30.66
CA GLU A 3 -27.45 27.91 -29.23
C GLU A 3 -28.96 27.98 -28.95
N ILE A 4 -29.45 27.07 -28.09
CA ILE A 4 -30.84 27.02 -27.62
C ILE A 4 -30.85 27.52 -26.19
N GLY A 5 -31.70 28.48 -25.88
CA GLY A 5 -31.78 29.07 -24.54
C GLY A 5 -33.01 29.94 -24.35
N LYS A 6 -33.20 30.42 -23.12
CA LYS A 6 -34.27 31.37 -22.81
C LYS A 6 -33.81 32.76 -23.22
N PHE A 7 -34.31 33.26 -24.34
CA PHE A 7 -33.97 34.58 -24.87
C PHE A 7 -35.18 35.49 -24.89
N CYS A 8 -34.97 36.75 -24.50
CA CYS A 8 -35.92 37.84 -24.67
C CYS A 8 -35.51 38.71 -25.87
N CYS A 9 -36.47 39.27 -26.62
CA CYS A 9 -36.11 40.09 -27.77
C CYS A 9 -35.57 41.46 -27.30
N PHE A 10 -34.45 41.91 -27.88
CA PHE A 10 -33.83 43.20 -27.54
C PHE A 10 -34.69 44.43 -27.90
N THR A 11 -35.62 44.28 -28.85
CA THR A 11 -36.50 45.38 -29.29
C THR A 11 -37.92 45.26 -28.73
N CYS A 12 -38.39 44.04 -28.48
CA CYS A 12 -39.76 43.75 -28.07
C CYS A 12 -39.74 42.86 -26.82
N PRO A 13 -39.39 43.40 -25.64
CA PRO A 13 -39.27 42.60 -24.43
C PRO A 13 -40.63 42.04 -24.00
N ASP A 14 -40.68 40.74 -23.76
CA ASP A 14 -41.87 39.99 -23.37
C ASP A 14 -41.55 38.99 -22.24
N TYR A 15 -42.56 38.60 -21.47
CA TYR A 15 -42.45 37.66 -20.36
C TYR A 15 -42.27 36.20 -20.82
N ASP A 16 -42.19 35.93 -22.12
CA ASP A 16 -42.01 34.57 -22.68
C ASP A 16 -40.63 33.97 -22.34
N GLN A 17 -40.65 32.99 -21.42
CA GLN A 17 -39.47 32.24 -20.98
C GLN A 17 -39.30 30.86 -21.63
N ARG A 18 -40.00 30.57 -22.74
CA ARG A 18 -39.73 29.35 -23.52
C ARG A 18 -38.32 29.38 -24.12
N GLU A 19 -37.75 28.20 -24.31
CA GLU A 19 -36.47 28.00 -25.01
C GLU A 19 -36.64 28.30 -26.50
N LYS A 20 -35.69 29.07 -27.04
CA LYS A 20 -35.69 29.57 -28.42
C LYS A 20 -34.29 29.39 -28.99
N ARG A 21 -34.17 29.30 -30.32
CA ARG A 21 -32.87 29.35 -30.99
C ARG A 21 -32.41 30.79 -31.21
N LEU A 22 -31.11 31.03 -31.21
CA LEU A 22 -30.59 32.37 -31.53
C LEU A 22 -30.97 32.87 -32.94
N ASP A 23 -31.15 31.97 -33.92
CA ASP A 23 -31.59 32.29 -35.27
C ASP A 23 -33.12 32.29 -35.45
N GLU A 24 -33.88 32.08 -34.37
CA GLU A 24 -35.33 32.16 -34.40
C GLU A 24 -35.80 33.63 -34.41
N LEU A 25 -36.85 33.92 -35.17
CA LEU A 25 -37.36 35.28 -35.34
C LEU A 25 -38.38 35.64 -34.26
N CYS A 26 -38.22 36.81 -33.65
CA CYS A 26 -39.22 37.38 -32.77
C CYS A 26 -40.52 37.65 -33.55
N PRO A 27 -41.69 37.19 -33.07
CA PRO A 27 -42.97 37.33 -33.79
C PRO A 27 -43.45 38.78 -33.92
N HIS A 28 -42.90 39.70 -33.13
CA HIS A 28 -43.30 41.12 -33.13
C HIS A 28 -42.46 41.99 -34.06
N CYS A 29 -41.14 41.83 -34.05
CA CYS A 29 -40.23 42.67 -34.84
C CYS A 29 -39.59 41.94 -36.03
N GLY A 30 -39.77 40.62 -36.15
CA GLY A 30 -39.18 39.81 -37.20
C GLY A 30 -37.66 39.69 -37.14
N ARG A 31 -37.00 40.10 -36.05
CA ARG A 31 -35.54 40.01 -35.86
C ARG A 31 -35.17 38.73 -35.11
N GLU A 32 -34.02 38.16 -35.46
CA GLU A 32 -33.44 37.00 -34.77
C GLU A 32 -33.16 37.30 -33.29
N TYR A 33 -33.42 36.37 -32.36
CA TYR A 33 -33.11 36.57 -30.94
C TYR A 33 -31.61 36.81 -30.67
N GLY A 34 -30.75 36.33 -31.56
CA GLY A 34 -29.30 36.51 -31.57
C GLY A 34 -28.78 37.70 -32.39
N PHE A 35 -29.66 38.55 -32.97
CA PHE A 35 -29.22 39.67 -33.81
C PHE A 35 -28.15 40.57 -33.19
N PRO A 36 -28.10 40.82 -31.86
CA PRO A 36 -27.04 41.66 -31.27
C PRO A 36 -25.65 41.05 -31.39
N LEU A 37 -25.54 39.72 -31.49
CA LEU A 37 -24.27 39.02 -31.73
C LEU A 37 -23.96 38.97 -33.23
N ALA A 38 -24.96 38.66 -34.06
CA ALA A 38 -24.81 38.60 -35.51
C ALA A 38 -24.42 39.97 -36.09
N TRP A 39 -24.94 41.05 -35.52
CA TRP A 39 -24.65 42.43 -35.92
C TRP A 39 -23.90 43.14 -34.80
N THR A 40 -22.73 42.60 -34.46
CA THR A 40 -21.84 43.13 -33.43
C THR A 40 -21.49 44.60 -33.74
N PRO A 41 -21.74 45.56 -32.82
CA PRO A 41 -21.34 46.96 -33.00
C PRO A 41 -19.82 47.08 -33.02
N THR A 42 -19.28 48.06 -33.76
CA THR A 42 -17.83 48.32 -33.81
C THR A 42 -17.32 49.10 -32.60
N GLU A 43 -18.18 49.92 -32.00
CA GLU A 43 -17.88 50.74 -30.83
C GLU A 43 -19.08 50.79 -29.87
N ILE A 44 -18.81 50.85 -28.58
CA ILE A 44 -19.81 51.06 -27.52
C ILE A 44 -19.22 52.05 -26.52
N GLY A 45 -19.75 53.28 -26.49
CA GLY A 45 -19.18 54.36 -25.66
C GLY A 45 -17.71 54.60 -26.00
N ASP A 46 -16.85 54.62 -24.99
CA ASP A 46 -15.39 54.83 -25.13
C ASP A 46 -14.60 53.53 -25.43
N PHE A 47 -15.26 52.48 -25.92
CA PHE A 47 -14.64 51.17 -26.15
C PHE A 47 -14.76 50.71 -27.60
N ASP A 48 -13.65 50.21 -28.14
CA ASP A 48 -13.62 49.49 -29.42
C ASP A 48 -14.01 48.03 -29.18
N VAL A 49 -15.07 47.56 -29.83
CA VAL A 49 -15.54 46.18 -29.71
C VAL A 49 -14.72 45.29 -30.62
N LEU A 50 -14.12 44.24 -30.05
CA LEU A 50 -13.26 43.31 -30.78
C LEU A 50 -14.06 42.12 -31.31
N ARG A 51 -14.98 41.58 -30.50
CA ARG A 51 -15.84 40.44 -30.85
C ARG A 51 -17.01 40.27 -29.89
N SER A 52 -18.10 39.67 -30.35
CA SER A 52 -19.17 39.15 -29.49
C SER A 52 -18.72 37.92 -28.70
N LEU A 53 -19.24 37.77 -27.48
CA LEU A 53 -19.01 36.60 -26.62
C LEU A 53 -20.24 35.69 -26.53
N GLY A 54 -21.40 36.23 -26.15
CA GLY A 54 -22.58 35.42 -25.92
C GLY A 54 -23.84 36.21 -25.61
N ARG A 55 -24.96 35.49 -25.51
CA ARG A 55 -26.31 36.05 -25.29
C ARG A 55 -26.95 35.36 -24.09
N GLY A 56 -27.30 36.13 -23.06
CA GLY A 56 -28.13 35.66 -21.94
C GLY A 56 -29.62 35.94 -22.15
N PHE A 57 -30.45 35.88 -21.11
CA PHE A 57 -31.86 36.29 -21.22
C PHE A 57 -31.99 37.81 -21.44
N TYR A 58 -31.35 38.60 -20.57
CA TYR A 58 -31.46 40.06 -20.51
C TYR A 58 -30.42 40.82 -21.35
N ALA A 59 -29.24 40.23 -21.58
CA ALA A 59 -28.07 40.94 -22.09
C ALA A 59 -27.28 40.21 -23.19
N ALA A 60 -26.49 40.97 -23.96
CA ALA A 60 -25.48 40.48 -24.89
C ALA A 60 -24.11 40.93 -24.40
N THR A 61 -23.09 40.07 -24.52
CA THR A 61 -21.75 40.34 -24.01
C THR A 61 -20.73 40.46 -25.13
N PHE A 62 -19.80 41.40 -25.00
CA PHE A 62 -18.77 41.70 -26.00
C PHE A 62 -17.39 41.84 -25.35
N VAL A 63 -16.33 41.37 -26.00
CA VAL A 63 -14.95 41.75 -25.63
C VAL A 63 -14.64 43.09 -26.27
N ALA A 64 -14.19 44.04 -25.47
CA ALA A 64 -13.85 45.37 -25.94
C ALA A 64 -12.54 45.86 -25.33
N LYS A 65 -11.98 46.91 -25.93
CA LYS A 65 -10.75 47.58 -25.48
C LYS A 65 -11.01 49.09 -25.29
N PRO A 66 -10.55 49.71 -24.19
CA PRO A 66 -10.67 51.15 -24.02
C PRO A 66 -9.98 51.93 -25.14
N ARG A 67 -10.63 52.96 -25.68
CA ARG A 67 -10.09 53.87 -26.72
C ARG A 67 -9.12 54.89 -26.14
N THR A 68 -9.35 55.30 -24.89
CA THR A 68 -8.62 56.35 -24.19
C THR A 68 -8.05 55.81 -22.87
N GLY A 69 -6.94 56.40 -22.39
CA GLY A 69 -6.27 56.01 -21.15
C GLY A 69 -5.00 55.15 -21.32
N LEU A 70 -4.18 55.12 -20.27
CA LEU A 70 -2.92 54.35 -20.22
C LEU A 70 -3.16 52.84 -20.08
N ASN A 71 -4.29 52.44 -19.50
CA ASN A 71 -4.66 51.04 -19.33
C ASN A 71 -5.42 50.52 -20.56
N ARG A 72 -4.76 49.68 -21.34
CA ARG A 72 -5.28 49.07 -22.58
C ARG A 72 -5.75 47.62 -22.39
N ALA A 73 -5.95 47.18 -21.14
CA ALA A 73 -6.41 45.83 -20.84
C ALA A 73 -7.83 45.58 -21.39
N LEU A 74 -8.10 44.33 -21.77
CA LEU A 74 -9.40 43.93 -22.31
C LEU A 74 -10.50 44.04 -21.24
N ARG A 75 -11.73 44.27 -21.69
CA ARG A 75 -12.95 44.33 -20.88
C ARG A 75 -14.06 43.50 -21.50
N VAL A 76 -15.02 43.10 -20.66
CA VAL A 76 -16.28 42.54 -21.13
C VAL A 76 -17.38 43.57 -20.94
N LEU A 77 -18.07 43.93 -22.01
CA LEU A 77 -19.23 44.83 -21.97
C LEU A 77 -20.49 43.98 -21.95
N LYS A 78 -21.25 44.02 -20.85
CA LYS A 78 -22.58 43.40 -20.75
C LYS A 78 -23.63 44.46 -21.08
N VAL A 79 -24.32 44.27 -22.20
CA VAL A 79 -25.22 45.26 -22.80
C VAL A 79 -26.66 44.78 -22.70
N SER A 80 -27.52 45.59 -22.08
CA SER A 80 -28.95 45.31 -21.90
C SER A 80 -29.80 46.50 -22.36
N PRO A 81 -30.86 46.31 -23.17
CA PRO A 81 -31.75 47.40 -23.53
C PRO A 81 -32.48 47.98 -22.31
N VAL A 82 -32.59 49.32 -22.25
CA VAL A 82 -33.27 50.03 -21.15
C VAL A 82 -34.74 49.62 -21.04
N GLU A 83 -35.42 49.43 -22.18
CA GLU A 83 -36.82 48.99 -22.21
C GLU A 83 -37.03 47.60 -21.59
N LEU A 84 -36.00 46.76 -21.63
CA LEU A 84 -36.06 45.43 -21.06
C LEU A 84 -36.07 45.52 -19.52
N TYR A 85 -35.19 46.32 -18.92
CA TYR A 85 -35.22 46.58 -17.47
C TYR A 85 -36.54 47.21 -17.01
N ARG A 86 -37.05 48.18 -17.77
CA ARG A 86 -38.34 48.82 -17.50
C ARG A 86 -39.51 47.82 -17.52
N LYS A 87 -39.55 46.92 -18.50
CA LYS A 87 -40.61 45.89 -18.64
C LYS A 87 -40.64 44.90 -17.48
N PHE A 88 -39.47 44.48 -17.00
CA PHE A 88 -39.36 43.51 -15.91
C PHE A 88 -39.32 44.16 -14.52
N GLY A 89 -39.43 45.49 -14.42
CA GLY A 89 -39.40 46.22 -13.15
C GLY A 89 -38.08 46.07 -12.39
N LYS A 90 -36.97 45.90 -13.12
CA LYS A 90 -35.63 45.75 -12.55
C LYS A 90 -34.90 47.10 -12.49
N ASP A 91 -34.04 47.26 -11.51
CA ASP A 91 -33.16 48.41 -11.34
C ASP A 91 -31.71 48.01 -11.65
N PHE A 92 -31.18 48.53 -12.76
CA PHE A 92 -29.83 48.22 -13.23
C PHE A 92 -28.74 48.83 -12.33
N ALA A 93 -28.98 50.03 -11.79
CA ALA A 93 -28.02 50.68 -10.90
C ALA A 93 -27.89 49.89 -9.60
N LYS A 94 -29.01 49.49 -9.01
CA LYS A 94 -29.03 48.65 -7.80
C LYS A 94 -28.41 47.27 -8.01
N GLU A 95 -28.66 46.62 -9.16
CA GLU A 95 -28.02 45.34 -9.51
C GLU A 95 -26.49 45.48 -9.61
N THR A 96 -26.03 46.59 -10.20
CA THR A 96 -24.60 46.86 -10.40
C THR A 96 -23.90 47.27 -9.10
N GLU A 97 -24.55 48.08 -8.26
CA GLU A 97 -24.07 48.43 -6.92
C GLU A 97 -23.90 47.17 -6.07
N LEU A 98 -24.90 46.27 -6.06
CA LEU A 98 -24.82 44.99 -5.36
C LEU A 98 -23.68 44.11 -5.90
N HIS A 99 -23.48 44.07 -7.23
CA HIS A 99 -22.35 43.35 -7.82
C HIS A 99 -21.02 43.95 -7.33
N ALA A 100 -20.86 45.28 -7.38
CA ALA A 100 -19.64 45.95 -6.92
C ALA A 100 -19.36 45.68 -5.44
N GLU A 101 -20.39 45.73 -4.59
CA GLU A 101 -20.28 45.39 -3.16
C GLU A 101 -19.85 43.94 -2.94
N VAL A 102 -20.39 43.00 -3.72
CA VAL A 102 -20.05 41.57 -3.59
C VAL A 102 -18.64 41.27 -4.14
N ALA A 103 -18.20 41.99 -5.16
CA ALA A 103 -16.87 41.83 -5.74
C ALA A 103 -15.76 42.53 -4.93
N ASP A 104 -16.10 43.50 -4.08
CA ASP A 104 -15.11 44.25 -3.30
C ASP A 104 -14.36 43.33 -2.32
N GLY A 105 -13.05 43.20 -2.52
CA GLY A 105 -12.20 42.29 -1.74
C GLY A 105 -12.47 40.80 -1.95
N ALA A 106 -13.28 40.39 -2.92
CA ALA A 106 -13.56 38.98 -3.23
C ALA A 106 -12.54 38.42 -4.22
N ASP A 107 -12.01 37.23 -3.94
CA ASP A 107 -11.04 36.57 -4.81
C ASP A 107 -11.70 35.73 -5.91
N HIS A 108 -12.95 35.32 -5.70
CA HIS A 108 -13.69 34.38 -6.57
C HIS A 108 -14.86 35.02 -7.33
N VAL A 109 -14.95 36.35 -7.38
CA VAL A 109 -16.00 37.09 -8.10
C VAL A 109 -15.36 38.04 -9.09
N VAL A 110 -15.85 38.07 -10.34
CA VAL A 110 -15.38 39.05 -11.34
C VAL A 110 -15.93 40.43 -11.02
N ALA A 111 -15.07 41.44 -10.91
CA ALA A 111 -15.47 42.81 -10.58
C ALA A 111 -16.19 43.51 -11.75
N VAL A 112 -17.19 44.34 -11.41
CA VAL A 112 -17.72 45.39 -12.28
C VAL A 112 -16.93 46.67 -11.99
N GLU A 113 -16.32 47.23 -13.02
CA GLU A 113 -15.49 48.43 -12.91
C GLU A 113 -16.30 49.71 -13.09
N GLN A 114 -17.30 49.69 -13.97
CA GLN A 114 -18.09 50.87 -14.31
C GLN A 114 -19.45 50.46 -14.88
N MET A 115 -20.44 51.34 -14.73
CA MET A 115 -21.67 51.32 -15.53
C MET A 115 -21.92 52.66 -16.22
N PHE A 116 -22.59 52.61 -17.36
CA PHE A 116 -23.09 53.80 -18.05
C PHE A 116 -24.22 53.43 -19.01
N ASP A 117 -24.98 54.45 -19.40
CA ASP A 117 -26.01 54.33 -20.43
C ASP A 117 -25.49 54.93 -21.74
N CYS A 118 -25.75 54.25 -22.86
CA CYS A 118 -25.43 54.81 -24.17
C CYS A 118 -26.43 54.35 -25.24
N HIS A 119 -26.37 55.00 -26.39
CA HIS A 119 -27.11 54.58 -27.58
C HIS A 119 -26.18 53.72 -28.43
N ILE A 120 -26.57 52.47 -28.70
CA ILE A 120 -25.75 51.51 -29.44
C ILE A 120 -26.40 51.25 -30.79
N ALA A 121 -25.63 51.44 -31.87
CA ALA A 121 -26.04 51.16 -33.23
C ALA A 121 -25.77 49.68 -33.58
N PHE A 122 -26.83 48.89 -33.66
CA PHE A 122 -26.81 47.53 -34.19
C PHE A 122 -27.24 47.56 -35.65
N ARG A 123 -26.31 47.91 -36.54
CA ARG A 123 -26.52 48.03 -38.00
C ARG A 123 -27.64 49.02 -38.38
N ASP A 124 -28.87 48.56 -38.52
CA ASP A 124 -30.03 49.36 -38.97
C ASP A 124 -30.91 49.88 -37.83
N ILE A 125 -30.58 49.56 -36.57
CA ILE A 125 -31.32 50.00 -35.39
C ILE A 125 -30.40 50.58 -34.32
N THR A 126 -30.83 51.66 -33.67
CA THR A 126 -30.16 52.23 -32.50
C THR A 126 -31.02 52.00 -31.26
N LEU A 127 -30.44 51.41 -30.23
CA LEU A 127 -31.13 51.11 -28.96
C LEU A 127 -30.47 51.86 -27.80
N SER A 128 -31.28 52.41 -26.90
CA SER A 128 -30.82 52.88 -25.60
C SER A 128 -30.53 51.67 -24.71
N CYS A 129 -29.28 51.53 -24.29
CA CYS A 129 -28.79 50.38 -23.55
C CYS A 129 -28.08 50.80 -22.26
N HIS A 130 -28.30 50.00 -21.22
CA HIS A 130 -27.46 49.92 -20.03
C HIS A 130 -26.22 49.09 -20.36
N VAL A 131 -25.04 49.57 -19.96
CA VAL A 131 -23.75 48.89 -20.18
C VAL A 131 -23.03 48.73 -18.84
N ALA A 132 -22.75 47.48 -18.45
CA ALA A 132 -21.83 47.16 -17.36
C ALA A 132 -20.47 46.76 -17.94
N VAL A 133 -19.41 47.40 -17.43
CA VAL A 133 -18.01 47.12 -17.79
C VAL A 133 -17.42 46.17 -16.76
N LEU A 134 -17.15 44.94 -17.18
CA LEU A 134 -16.59 43.88 -16.37
C LEU A 134 -15.11 43.65 -16.71
N GLN A 135 -14.35 43.19 -15.72
CA GLN A 135 -12.98 42.71 -15.96
C GLN A 135 -13.00 41.52 -16.94
N PHE A 136 -12.12 41.55 -17.95
CA PHE A 136 -11.91 40.38 -18.81
C PHE A 136 -11.07 39.34 -18.07
N VAL A 137 -11.58 38.11 -18.00
CA VAL A 137 -10.88 36.96 -17.42
C VAL A 137 -10.42 36.05 -18.54
N GLU A 138 -9.11 35.81 -18.60
CA GLU A 138 -8.52 34.85 -19.51
C GLU A 138 -8.70 33.43 -18.95
N GLY A 139 -9.51 32.62 -19.64
CA GLY A 139 -9.87 31.27 -19.20
C GLY A 139 -11.06 30.71 -19.96
N ASP A 140 -11.41 29.46 -19.65
CA ASP A 140 -12.58 28.77 -20.22
C ASP A 140 -13.66 28.55 -19.15
N THR A 141 -14.93 28.52 -19.58
CA THR A 141 -16.04 28.19 -18.67
C THR A 141 -15.90 26.77 -18.13
N LEU A 142 -16.32 26.54 -16.87
CA LEU A 142 -16.34 25.20 -16.26
C LEU A 142 -17.10 24.19 -17.13
N ALA A 143 -18.18 24.60 -17.81
CA ALA A 143 -18.95 23.78 -18.75
C ALA A 143 -18.09 23.11 -19.85
N ARG A 144 -17.00 23.74 -20.31
CA ARG A 144 -16.08 23.16 -21.31
C ARG A 144 -15.22 22.02 -20.75
N TYR A 145 -14.89 22.07 -19.46
CA TYR A 145 -14.19 20.99 -18.77
C TYR A 145 -15.14 19.82 -18.53
N LEU A 146 -16.37 20.10 -18.07
CA LEU A 146 -17.37 19.06 -17.79
C LEU A 146 -17.83 18.32 -19.07
N SER A 147 -17.93 19.02 -20.20
CA SER A 147 -18.26 18.41 -21.51
C SER A 147 -17.09 17.67 -22.18
N GLY A 148 -15.89 17.74 -21.61
CA GLY A 148 -14.68 17.14 -22.19
C GLY A 148 -14.04 17.93 -23.33
N ALA A 149 -14.58 19.09 -23.71
CA ALA A 149 -13.96 19.99 -24.69
C ALA A 149 -12.60 20.57 -24.21
N ARG A 150 -12.35 20.55 -22.89
CA ARG A 150 -11.05 20.75 -22.27
C ARG A 150 -10.69 19.55 -21.40
N SER A 151 -9.40 19.23 -21.34
CA SER A 151 -8.90 18.18 -20.45
C SER A 151 -8.99 18.62 -18.98
N LEU A 152 -9.43 17.68 -18.14
CA LEU A 152 -9.54 17.84 -16.70
C LEU A 152 -8.66 16.78 -16.03
N SER A 153 -7.64 17.23 -15.29
CA SER A 153 -6.79 16.36 -14.46
C SER A 153 -7.28 16.38 -13.01
N ALA A 154 -6.88 15.39 -12.19
CA ALA A 154 -7.15 15.38 -10.75
C ALA A 154 -6.76 16.69 -10.04
N ALA A 155 -5.58 17.25 -10.36
CA ALA A 155 -5.11 18.49 -9.76
C ALA A 155 -6.05 19.67 -10.04
N ARG A 156 -6.45 19.82 -11.31
CA ARG A 156 -7.38 20.86 -11.75
C ARG A 156 -8.76 20.66 -11.12
N ALA A 157 -9.28 19.44 -11.12
CA ALA A 157 -10.59 19.13 -10.54
C ALA A 157 -10.62 19.40 -9.02
N ALA A 158 -9.58 18.98 -8.28
CA ALA A 158 -9.46 19.23 -6.85
C ALA A 158 -9.35 20.72 -6.55
N GLN A 159 -8.55 21.47 -7.31
CA GLN A 159 -8.43 22.92 -7.13
C GLN A 159 -9.73 23.66 -7.44
N ILE A 160 -10.42 23.31 -8.53
CA ILE A 160 -11.72 23.89 -8.88
C ILE A 160 -12.73 23.59 -7.75
N ALA A 161 -12.76 22.37 -7.23
CA ALA A 161 -13.64 22.01 -6.11
C ALA A 161 -13.34 22.86 -4.86
N CYS A 162 -12.06 23.06 -4.50
CA CYS A 162 -11.68 23.95 -3.40
C CYS A 162 -12.14 25.40 -3.64
N ASP A 163 -11.95 25.91 -4.86
CA ASP A 163 -12.36 27.26 -5.23
C ASP A 163 -13.88 27.46 -5.17
N LEU A 164 -14.68 26.44 -5.53
CA LEU A 164 -16.15 26.49 -5.42
C LEU A 164 -16.61 26.62 -3.96
N PHE A 165 -15.95 25.92 -3.02
CA PHE A 165 -16.26 26.06 -1.60
C PHE A 165 -15.83 27.42 -1.04
N ARG A 166 -14.65 27.94 -1.43
CA ARG A 166 -14.22 29.30 -1.08
C ARG A 166 -15.16 30.37 -1.60
N MET A 167 -15.60 30.23 -2.86
CA MET A 167 -16.58 31.11 -3.48
C MET A 167 -17.90 31.13 -2.69
N LYS A 168 -18.38 29.97 -2.22
CA LYS A 168 -19.56 29.90 -1.35
C LYS A 168 -19.35 30.64 -0.02
N GLU A 169 -18.20 30.45 0.64
CA GLU A 169 -17.88 31.16 1.90
C GLU A 169 -17.85 32.68 1.71
N GLU A 170 -17.34 33.15 0.56
CA GLU A 170 -17.37 34.58 0.22
C GLU A 170 -18.82 35.10 0.15
N PHE A 171 -19.71 34.39 -0.53
CA PHE A 171 -21.14 34.75 -0.58
C PHE A 171 -21.81 34.70 0.80
N GLU A 172 -21.54 33.67 1.61
CA GLU A 172 -22.11 33.55 2.96
C GLU A 172 -21.62 34.66 3.91
N ARG A 173 -20.34 35.02 3.84
CA ARG A 173 -19.76 36.14 4.61
C ARG A 173 -20.47 37.46 4.30
N LEU A 174 -20.81 37.66 3.03
CA LEU A 174 -21.53 38.82 2.54
C LEU A 174 -23.06 38.71 2.70
N LYS A 175 -23.56 37.59 3.25
CA LYS A 175 -24.98 37.29 3.46
C LYS A 175 -25.81 37.36 2.17
N VAL A 176 -25.24 36.88 1.08
CA VAL A 176 -25.90 36.78 -0.23
C VAL A 176 -25.84 35.36 -0.78
N HIS A 177 -26.71 35.08 -1.75
CA HIS A 177 -26.74 33.85 -2.52
C HIS A 177 -26.68 34.16 -4.01
N HIS A 178 -25.91 33.42 -4.80
CA HIS A 178 -25.83 33.61 -6.25
C HIS A 178 -27.13 33.23 -6.96
N ASN A 179 -27.80 32.17 -6.48
CA ASN A 179 -29.09 31.66 -6.97
C ASN A 179 -29.12 31.18 -8.44
N ASP A 180 -27.97 31.16 -9.14
CA ASP A 180 -27.86 30.73 -10.55
C ASP A 180 -26.43 30.28 -10.91
N LEU A 181 -25.79 29.54 -9.99
CA LEU A 181 -24.39 29.14 -10.07
C LEU A 181 -24.17 27.93 -11.00
N HIS A 182 -24.72 27.94 -12.22
CA HIS A 182 -24.52 26.85 -13.18
C HIS A 182 -23.13 26.90 -13.84
N ALA A 183 -22.66 25.82 -14.47
CA ALA A 183 -21.28 25.68 -14.95
C ALA A 183 -20.85 26.71 -16.03
N ALA A 184 -21.79 27.31 -16.76
CA ALA A 184 -21.48 28.40 -17.70
C ALA A 184 -21.22 29.76 -17.02
N ASN A 185 -21.62 29.93 -15.75
CA ASN A 185 -21.41 31.15 -14.95
C ASN A 185 -20.14 31.06 -14.09
N ILE A 186 -19.28 30.08 -14.35
CA ILE A 186 -17.99 29.91 -13.67
C ILE A 186 -16.90 29.85 -14.74
N ILE A 187 -15.91 30.74 -14.65
CA ILE A 187 -14.70 30.70 -15.49
C ILE A 187 -13.54 30.10 -14.69
N VAL A 188 -12.84 29.16 -15.29
CA VAL A 188 -11.54 28.69 -14.79
C VAL A 188 -10.48 29.58 -15.41
N ARG A 189 -10.02 30.58 -14.63
CA ARG A 189 -9.02 31.56 -15.01
C ARG A 189 -7.63 30.93 -15.05
N ASP A 190 -6.88 31.18 -16.12
CA ASP A 190 -5.46 30.90 -16.19
C ASP A 190 -4.65 32.07 -15.59
N LEU A 191 -3.72 31.75 -14.69
CA LEU A 191 -2.85 32.73 -14.03
C LEU A 191 -1.51 32.86 -14.77
N PRO A 192 -1.00 34.08 -14.99
CA PRO A 192 0.30 34.29 -15.62
C PRO A 192 1.45 33.58 -14.86
N THR A 193 2.52 33.22 -15.58
CA THR A 193 3.66 32.42 -15.08
C THR A 193 4.38 32.99 -13.84
N GLY A 194 4.17 34.27 -13.48
CA GLY A 194 4.69 34.90 -12.26
C GLY A 194 3.67 35.15 -11.13
N HIS A 195 2.40 34.82 -11.33
CA HIS A 195 1.29 35.07 -10.38
C HIS A 195 0.67 33.76 -9.90
N LYS A 196 1.51 32.83 -9.45
CA LYS A 196 1.07 31.53 -8.91
C LYS A 196 0.50 31.70 -7.50
N ARG A 197 -0.57 30.96 -7.21
CA ARG A 197 -1.19 30.95 -5.87
C ARG A 197 -0.36 30.11 -4.90
N ALA A 198 0.04 30.71 -3.78
CA ALA A 198 0.58 29.96 -2.65
C ALA A 198 -0.50 29.02 -2.07
N ASP A 199 -0.11 27.82 -1.65
CA ASP A 199 -0.99 26.79 -1.06
C ASP A 199 -2.15 26.28 -1.94
N ALA A 200 -2.10 26.50 -3.26
CA ALA A 200 -3.04 25.90 -4.21
C ALA A 200 -2.53 24.53 -4.70
N ILE A 201 -3.46 23.58 -4.89
CA ILE A 201 -3.20 22.28 -5.52
C ILE A 201 -2.75 22.47 -6.97
N GLU A 202 -3.44 23.34 -7.71
CA GLU A 202 -3.04 23.79 -9.05
C GLU A 202 -2.83 25.31 -9.01
N PRO A 203 -1.58 25.78 -8.84
CA PRO A 203 -1.30 27.18 -8.59
C PRO A 203 -1.48 28.07 -9.82
N ALA A 204 -1.63 27.49 -11.01
CA ALA A 204 -1.81 28.23 -12.26
C ALA A 204 -3.28 28.55 -12.57
N ILE A 205 -4.26 28.10 -11.76
CA ILE A 205 -5.68 28.34 -12.05
C ILE A 205 -6.47 28.94 -10.88
N ARG A 206 -7.61 29.56 -11.21
CA ARG A 206 -8.63 29.97 -10.23
C ARG A 206 -10.04 29.90 -10.81
N ALA A 207 -10.99 29.26 -10.12
CA ALA A 207 -12.40 29.36 -10.50
C ALA A 207 -13.02 30.67 -9.97
N VAL A 208 -13.70 31.41 -10.84
CA VAL A 208 -14.37 32.69 -10.52
C VAL A 208 -15.80 32.70 -11.05
N ALA A 209 -16.73 33.26 -10.28
CA ALA A 209 -18.11 33.47 -10.67
C ALA A 209 -18.26 34.70 -11.56
N ILE A 210 -19.13 34.57 -12.55
CA ILE A 210 -19.61 35.66 -13.42
C ILE A 210 -21.14 35.69 -13.39
N ASP A 211 -21.71 36.80 -13.85
CA ASP A 211 -23.16 37.02 -13.95
C ASP A 211 -23.93 36.99 -12.61
N LEU A 212 -23.73 38.04 -11.81
CA LEU A 212 -24.34 38.19 -10.48
C LEU A 212 -25.77 38.75 -10.51
N GLY A 213 -26.44 38.79 -11.67
CA GLY A 213 -27.77 39.41 -11.82
C GLY A 213 -28.93 38.69 -11.08
N SER A 214 -28.66 37.52 -10.51
CA SER A 214 -29.58 36.74 -9.69
C SER A 214 -29.25 36.79 -8.18
N VAL A 215 -28.19 37.50 -7.80
CA VAL A 215 -27.73 37.60 -6.42
C VAL A 215 -28.79 38.28 -5.54
N ALA A 216 -29.08 37.69 -4.38
CA ALA A 216 -30.03 38.23 -3.41
C ALA A 216 -29.72 37.74 -1.99
N GLY A 217 -30.26 38.43 -0.98
CA GLY A 217 -30.18 38.00 0.42
C GLY A 217 -31.03 36.76 0.73
N ASP A 218 -32.13 36.56 -0.02
CA ASP A 218 -33.00 35.39 0.14
C ASP A 218 -32.52 34.22 -0.75
N ARG A 219 -32.54 33.01 -0.18
CA ARG A 219 -32.23 31.77 -0.89
C ARG A 219 -33.43 31.34 -1.74
N ARG A 220 -33.24 31.13 -3.05
CA ARG A 220 -34.31 30.69 -3.96
C ARG A 220 -34.53 29.17 -4.03
N SER A 221 -34.09 28.39 -3.04
CA SER A 221 -34.20 26.92 -3.08
C SER A 221 -35.64 26.45 -2.87
N GLY A 222 -36.18 25.70 -3.85
CA GLY A 222 -37.52 25.08 -3.80
C GLY A 222 -38.16 24.94 -5.18
N GLY A 223 -38.84 23.81 -5.44
CA GLY A 223 -39.46 23.52 -6.74
C GLY A 223 -38.43 23.25 -7.86
N ILE A 224 -38.41 24.08 -8.90
CA ILE A 224 -37.56 23.92 -10.10
C ILE A 224 -36.15 24.56 -9.91
N HIS A 225 -35.91 25.30 -8.83
CA HIS A 225 -34.69 26.07 -8.61
C HIS A 225 -33.73 25.43 -7.58
N LEU A 226 -32.46 25.27 -7.99
CA LEU A 226 -31.38 24.71 -7.17
C LEU A 226 -30.62 25.81 -6.44
N GLY A 227 -30.35 25.63 -5.15
CA GLY A 227 -29.47 26.52 -4.40
C GLY A 227 -27.98 26.31 -4.73
N ASP A 228 -27.13 27.29 -4.40
CA ASP A 228 -25.70 27.30 -4.75
C ASP A 228 -24.94 26.04 -4.31
N LEU A 229 -25.23 25.52 -3.11
CA LEU A 229 -24.61 24.28 -2.61
C LEU A 229 -24.96 23.05 -3.46
N HIS A 230 -26.19 22.98 -3.98
CA HIS A 230 -26.61 21.88 -4.86
C HIS A 230 -25.95 22.00 -6.23
N TRP A 231 -25.78 23.22 -6.75
CA TRP A 231 -25.00 23.47 -7.96
C TRP A 231 -23.55 23.04 -7.78
N ILE A 232 -22.91 23.38 -6.66
CA ILE A 232 -21.55 22.93 -6.33
C ILE A 232 -21.49 21.40 -6.29
N GLY A 233 -22.45 20.73 -5.64
CA GLY A 233 -22.54 19.27 -5.63
C GLY A 233 -22.61 18.67 -7.04
N ARG A 234 -23.43 19.24 -7.93
CA ARG A 234 -23.53 18.82 -9.34
C ARG A 234 -22.23 19.02 -10.12
N HIS A 235 -21.54 20.14 -9.91
CA HIS A 235 -20.27 20.41 -10.59
C HIS A 235 -19.17 19.46 -10.14
N ILE A 236 -19.06 19.22 -8.83
CA ILE A 236 -18.10 18.27 -8.26
C ILE A 236 -18.38 16.86 -8.76
N HIS A 237 -19.65 16.48 -8.86
CA HIS A 237 -20.07 15.21 -9.41
C HIS A 237 -19.65 15.03 -10.88
N ALA A 238 -19.95 16.00 -11.74
CA ALA A 238 -19.58 15.95 -13.15
C ALA A 238 -18.05 15.94 -13.36
N MET A 239 -17.29 16.61 -12.49
CA MET A 239 -15.82 16.50 -12.49
C MET A 239 -15.36 15.09 -12.12
N ALA A 240 -15.98 14.47 -11.10
CA ALA A 240 -15.68 13.09 -10.71
C ALA A 240 -15.97 12.10 -11.84
N ASP A 241 -17.11 12.21 -12.52
CA ASP A 241 -17.45 11.40 -13.71
C ASP A 241 -16.35 11.49 -14.76
N ARG A 242 -15.88 12.72 -15.04
CA ARG A 242 -14.87 12.92 -16.07
C ARG A 242 -13.54 12.25 -15.73
N LEU A 243 -13.10 12.33 -14.47
CA LEU A 243 -11.86 11.68 -14.01
C LEU A 243 -11.95 10.14 -14.06
N LEU A 244 -13.15 9.60 -13.89
CA LEU A 244 -13.40 8.15 -13.78
C LEU A 244 -13.84 7.51 -15.10
N SER A 245 -14.12 8.32 -16.13
CA SER A 245 -14.68 7.88 -17.42
C SER A 245 -13.87 6.80 -18.15
N ASP A 246 -12.54 6.78 -17.99
CA ASP A 246 -11.66 5.78 -18.63
C ASP A 246 -11.54 4.46 -17.83
N GLY A 247 -12.27 4.32 -16.72
CA GLY A 247 -12.35 3.07 -15.94
C GLY A 247 -10.97 2.55 -15.49
N ASP A 248 -10.60 1.33 -15.88
CA ASP A 248 -9.28 0.76 -15.57
C ASP A 248 -8.11 1.53 -16.20
N ALA A 249 -8.33 2.19 -17.35
CA ALA A 249 -7.29 2.93 -18.04
C ALA A 249 -7.07 4.34 -17.46
N ALA A 250 -8.00 4.82 -16.62
CA ALA A 250 -7.83 6.09 -15.93
C ALA A 250 -6.57 6.07 -15.03
N PRO A 251 -5.78 7.16 -14.98
CA PRO A 251 -4.66 7.29 -14.06
C PRO A 251 -5.09 7.02 -12.61
N ASP A 252 -4.23 6.37 -11.81
CA ASP A 252 -4.54 6.03 -10.41
C ASP A 252 -4.90 7.27 -9.56
N LEU A 253 -4.19 8.37 -9.79
CA LEU A 253 -4.50 9.65 -9.15
C LEU A 253 -5.92 10.15 -9.51
N ASP A 254 -6.31 10.07 -10.78
CA ASP A 254 -7.64 10.47 -11.24
C ASP A 254 -8.73 9.58 -10.62
N LYS A 255 -8.47 8.26 -10.50
CA LYS A 255 -9.38 7.32 -9.84
C LYS A 255 -9.66 7.70 -8.39
N ARG A 256 -8.60 7.95 -7.62
CA ARG A 256 -8.72 8.21 -6.17
C ARG A 256 -9.32 9.59 -5.89
N ILE A 257 -8.93 10.61 -6.64
CA ILE A 257 -9.51 11.95 -6.49
C ILE A 257 -10.95 11.99 -7.00
N GLY A 258 -11.24 11.34 -8.13
CA GLY A 258 -12.61 11.17 -8.61
C GLY A 258 -13.51 10.51 -7.57
N LEU A 259 -13.07 9.42 -6.93
CA LEU A 259 -13.82 8.74 -5.86
C LEU A 259 -14.06 9.64 -4.64
N LYS A 260 -13.06 10.43 -4.22
CA LYS A 260 -13.22 11.39 -3.12
C LYS A 260 -14.23 12.47 -3.46
N LEU A 261 -14.11 13.10 -4.63
CA LEU A 261 -15.02 14.13 -5.11
C LEU A 261 -16.45 13.60 -5.24
N HIS A 262 -16.61 12.36 -5.72
CA HIS A 262 -17.91 11.70 -5.79
C HIS A 262 -18.55 11.54 -4.40
N GLY A 263 -17.79 11.08 -3.40
CA GLY A 263 -18.29 10.97 -2.02
C GLY A 263 -18.71 12.32 -1.42
N ILE A 264 -17.98 13.40 -1.73
CA ILE A 264 -18.37 14.77 -1.33
C ILE A 264 -19.68 15.16 -2.00
N ALA A 265 -19.81 14.94 -3.31
CA ALA A 265 -21.04 15.28 -4.04
C ALA A 265 -22.26 14.51 -3.51
N GLN A 266 -22.11 13.23 -3.18
CA GLN A 266 -23.17 12.43 -2.55
C GLN A 266 -23.57 12.98 -1.17
N GLY A 267 -22.59 13.34 -0.33
CA GLY A 267 -22.85 13.96 0.97
C GLY A 267 -23.60 15.29 0.84
N LEU A 268 -23.29 16.10 -0.17
CA LEU A 268 -23.99 17.35 -0.45
C LEU A 268 -25.41 17.14 -0.99
N ALA A 269 -25.65 16.08 -1.77
CA ALA A 269 -26.98 15.75 -2.29
C ALA A 269 -27.94 15.26 -1.19
N ALA A 270 -27.41 14.60 -0.15
CA ALA A 270 -28.20 14.09 0.97
C ALA A 270 -28.58 15.15 2.03
N ALA A 271 -27.97 16.35 1.96
CA ALA A 271 -28.18 17.44 2.91
C ALA A 271 -29.60 18.03 2.75
N THR A 272 -30.58 17.39 3.40
CA THR A 272 -31.94 17.90 3.61
C THR A 272 -31.91 19.15 4.51
N GLU A 273 -32.98 19.95 4.51
CA GLU A 273 -33.12 21.24 5.22
C GLU A 273 -32.78 21.22 6.74
N HIS A 274 -32.61 20.03 7.33
CA HIS A 274 -32.29 19.84 8.75
C HIS A 274 -30.90 19.24 9.04
N GLN A 275 -30.08 18.94 8.02
CA GLN A 275 -28.69 18.52 8.21
C GLN A 275 -27.75 19.73 8.24
N ARG A 276 -26.76 19.69 9.14
CA ARG A 276 -25.71 20.71 9.20
C ARG A 276 -24.88 20.65 7.91
N THR A 277 -24.82 21.75 7.18
CA THR A 277 -23.90 21.92 6.05
C THR A 277 -22.46 21.67 6.51
N PRO A 278 -21.67 20.84 5.81
CA PRO A 278 -20.27 20.65 6.15
C PRO A 278 -19.51 21.98 6.03
N SER A 279 -18.56 22.21 6.93
CA SER A 279 -17.67 23.37 6.86
C SER A 279 -16.87 23.33 5.56
N ALA A 280 -16.79 24.47 4.88
CA ALA A 280 -16.02 24.57 3.65
C ALA A 280 -14.52 24.42 3.94
N ASP A 281 -14.00 24.98 5.04
CA ASP A 281 -12.64 24.71 5.52
C ASP A 281 -12.37 23.22 5.76
N ASP A 282 -13.26 22.48 6.44
CA ASP A 282 -13.08 21.03 6.67
C ASP A 282 -13.10 20.25 5.36
N THR A 283 -13.97 20.64 4.43
CA THR A 283 -14.11 19.97 3.12
C THR A 283 -12.89 20.26 2.25
N ILE A 284 -12.41 21.52 2.23
CA ILE A 284 -11.19 21.93 1.52
C ILE A 284 -9.98 21.22 2.12
N ALA A 285 -9.85 21.19 3.44
CA ALA A 285 -8.79 20.46 4.13
C ALA A 285 -8.83 18.98 3.76
N GLY A 286 -10.02 18.36 3.75
CA GLY A 286 -10.19 16.95 3.36
C GLY A 286 -9.91 16.67 1.88
N ILE A 287 -10.19 17.61 0.97
CA ILE A 287 -9.82 17.50 -0.46
C ILE A 287 -8.31 17.63 -0.61
N ARG A 288 -7.69 18.63 0.02
CA ARG A 288 -6.24 18.85 -0.02
C ARG A 288 -5.49 17.69 0.60
N GLU A 289 -5.89 17.26 1.78
CA GLU A 289 -5.30 16.10 2.45
C GLU A 289 -5.40 14.86 1.58
N GLN A 290 -6.58 14.57 1.01
CA GLN A 290 -6.72 13.44 0.10
C GLN A 290 -5.83 13.60 -1.14
N TYR A 291 -5.82 14.79 -1.73
CA TYR A 291 -4.99 15.09 -2.89
C TYR A 291 -3.52 14.89 -2.59
N HIS A 292 -2.96 15.52 -1.56
CA HIS A 292 -1.55 15.38 -1.22
C HIS A 292 -1.20 13.95 -0.78
N ARG A 293 -2.05 13.27 0.01
CA ARG A 293 -1.83 11.85 0.34
C ARG A 293 -1.75 10.95 -0.90
N THR A 294 -2.44 11.33 -1.97
CA THR A 294 -2.58 10.50 -3.19
C THR A 294 -1.64 10.91 -4.33
N ALA A 295 -1.43 12.21 -4.53
CA ALA A 295 -0.61 12.82 -5.57
C ALA A 295 0.85 12.95 -5.13
N GLU A 296 1.06 13.11 -3.81
CA GLU A 296 2.35 13.22 -3.17
C GLU A 296 2.54 12.14 -2.09
N PRO A 297 2.25 10.84 -2.35
CA PRO A 297 2.58 9.77 -1.39
C PRO A 297 4.10 9.70 -1.15
N TRP A 298 4.88 10.34 -2.02
CA TRP A 298 6.32 10.56 -1.94
C TRP A 298 6.74 11.83 -1.16
N ARG A 299 5.81 12.68 -0.67
CA ARG A 299 6.04 13.73 0.37
C ARG A 299 5.40 13.44 1.75
N PRO A 300 5.57 12.24 2.29
CA PRO A 300 4.87 11.78 3.50
C PRO A 300 5.38 12.41 4.82
N TRP A 301 6.51 13.13 4.82
CA TRP A 301 7.05 13.85 6.00
C TRP A 301 6.17 14.99 6.51
N ARG A 302 5.15 15.39 5.74
CA ARG A 302 4.12 16.34 6.19
C ARG A 302 3.13 15.73 7.21
N ASN A 303 3.12 14.41 7.37
CA ASN A 303 2.23 13.72 8.29
C ASN A 303 2.86 13.59 9.68
N GLN A 304 2.04 13.71 10.74
CA GLN A 304 2.50 13.47 12.11
C GLN A 304 2.96 12.02 12.29
N THR A 305 4.03 11.86 13.08
CA THR A 305 4.55 10.53 13.44
C THR A 305 3.67 9.90 14.50
N VAL A 306 2.88 8.89 14.13
CA VAL A 306 2.07 8.11 15.07
C VAL A 306 2.15 6.64 14.67
N LEU A 307 2.51 5.78 15.63
CA LEU A 307 2.44 4.34 15.45
C LEU A 307 0.99 3.86 15.72
N ARG A 308 0.41 3.14 14.77
CA ARG A 308 -0.87 2.42 14.84
C ARG A 308 -0.80 1.19 15.73
N THR A 309 0.34 0.49 15.72
CA THR A 309 0.64 -0.64 16.61
C THR A 309 2.03 -0.50 17.19
N PHE A 310 2.30 -1.09 18.36
CA PHE A 310 3.61 -0.95 18.99
C PHE A 310 4.75 -1.51 18.13
N ALA A 311 4.49 -2.53 17.32
CA ALA A 311 5.44 -3.18 16.40
C ALA A 311 5.31 -2.72 14.94
N GLU A 312 4.58 -1.64 14.66
CA GLU A 312 4.51 -1.08 13.30
C GLU A 312 5.91 -0.72 12.79
N SER A 313 6.22 -1.11 11.55
CA SER A 313 7.56 -0.95 10.97
C SER A 313 8.68 -1.55 11.84
N TYR A 314 8.44 -2.71 12.49
CA TYR A 314 9.52 -3.50 13.10
C TYR A 314 10.56 -3.93 12.05
N ASN A 315 10.10 -4.17 10.81
CA ASN A 315 10.96 -4.16 9.64
C ASN A 315 11.24 -2.71 9.25
N ALA A 316 12.50 -2.31 9.33
CA ALA A 316 12.91 -0.96 9.01
C ALA A 316 12.82 -0.62 7.50
N GLN A 317 12.60 -1.60 6.61
CA GLN A 317 12.36 -1.34 5.18
C GLN A 317 11.02 -0.67 4.90
N THR A 318 10.03 -0.86 5.78
CA THR A 318 8.73 -0.18 5.75
C THR A 318 8.68 0.98 6.75
N LEU A 319 9.83 1.34 7.34
CA LEU A 319 9.93 2.47 8.25
C LEU A 319 10.26 3.73 7.46
N ASP A 320 9.36 4.68 7.56
CA ASP A 320 9.54 5.99 6.99
C ASP A 320 10.70 6.75 7.65
N ALA A 321 11.60 7.29 6.83
CA ALA A 321 12.87 7.85 7.29
C ALA A 321 12.71 9.02 8.27
N TRP A 322 11.67 9.85 8.16
CA TRP A 322 11.43 10.96 9.08
C TRP A 322 10.94 10.51 10.48
N TYR A 323 10.57 9.24 10.66
CA TYR A 323 10.27 8.67 11.98
C TYR A 323 11.54 8.22 12.70
N VAL A 324 12.59 7.88 11.95
CA VAL A 324 13.85 7.32 12.48
C VAL A 324 14.50 8.19 13.56
N PRO A 325 14.58 9.52 13.43
CA PRO A 325 15.17 10.37 14.48
C PRO A 325 14.54 10.22 15.87
N GLN A 326 13.25 9.88 15.94
CA GLN A 326 12.52 9.69 17.20
C GLN A 326 12.62 8.25 17.72
N LEU A 327 13.03 7.30 16.87
CA LEU A 327 13.06 5.87 17.15
C LEU A 327 14.47 5.32 17.36
N ILE A 328 15.48 5.90 16.71
CA ILE A 328 16.85 5.39 16.74
C ILE A 328 17.49 5.59 18.11
N VAL A 329 18.04 4.50 18.64
CA VAL A 329 18.84 4.53 19.86
C VAL A 329 20.29 4.34 19.46
N ASP A 330 20.98 5.47 19.27
CA ASP A 330 22.42 5.52 19.03
C ASP A 330 23.12 6.02 20.31
N PRO A 331 23.78 5.13 21.07
CA PRO A 331 24.47 5.53 22.29
C PRO A 331 25.53 6.59 22.01
N GLU A 332 25.36 7.78 22.61
CA GLU A 332 26.28 8.92 22.48
C GLU A 332 26.44 9.46 21.04
N GLY A 333 25.57 9.07 20.11
CA GLY A 333 25.67 9.45 18.70
C GLY A 333 26.88 8.84 17.97
N ALA A 334 27.45 7.76 18.52
CA ALA A 334 28.70 7.18 18.05
C ALA A 334 28.53 6.44 16.72
N TRP A 335 27.41 5.75 16.51
CA TRP A 335 27.17 4.96 15.31
C TRP A 335 26.92 5.86 14.10
N LEU A 336 26.02 6.85 14.23
CA LEU A 336 25.71 7.78 13.15
C LEU A 336 26.97 8.50 12.66
N LYS A 337 27.78 9.02 13.60
CA LYS A 337 29.04 9.71 13.30
C LYS A 337 30.04 8.83 12.55
N LYS A 338 30.08 7.53 12.85
CA LYS A 338 30.96 6.57 12.17
C LYS A 338 30.48 6.25 10.76
N VAL A 339 29.18 6.09 10.57
CA VAL A 339 28.60 5.71 9.26
C VAL A 339 28.54 6.91 8.30
N SER A 340 28.36 8.13 8.83
CA SER A 340 28.36 9.38 8.06
C SER A 340 29.75 9.86 7.62
N ALA A 341 30.83 9.23 8.09
CA ALA A 341 32.20 9.61 7.73
C ALA A 341 32.42 9.54 6.19
N PRO A 342 33.26 10.40 5.59
CA PRO A 342 33.46 10.40 4.14
C PRO A 342 33.98 9.06 3.58
N GLY A 343 33.57 8.74 2.35
CA GLY A 343 34.07 7.60 1.57
C GLY A 343 33.23 6.30 1.69
N PRO A 344 33.55 5.27 0.88
CA PRO A 344 32.73 4.06 0.80
C PRO A 344 32.69 3.27 2.12
N LEU A 345 31.52 2.75 2.47
CA LEU A 345 31.31 1.96 3.68
C LEU A 345 30.41 0.75 3.40
N VAL A 346 30.81 -0.41 3.88
CA VAL A 346 29.98 -1.61 3.96
C VAL A 346 29.59 -1.86 5.42
N MET A 347 28.31 -1.73 5.72
CA MET A 347 27.73 -2.03 7.02
C MET A 347 27.26 -3.49 7.06
N THR A 348 27.70 -4.23 8.05
CA THR A 348 27.33 -5.63 8.27
C THR A 348 26.62 -5.85 9.58
N GLY A 349 26.02 -7.02 9.69
CA GLY A 349 25.31 -7.46 10.88
C GLY A 349 24.19 -8.43 10.49
N MET A 350 23.69 -9.15 11.47
CA MET A 350 22.56 -10.06 11.30
C MET A 350 21.26 -9.32 10.92
N ARG A 351 20.24 -10.07 10.52
CA ARG A 351 18.90 -9.51 10.31
C ARG A 351 18.31 -9.03 11.64
N GLY A 352 17.54 -7.94 11.58
CA GLY A 352 16.89 -7.38 12.76
C GLY A 352 17.79 -6.56 13.70
N CYS A 353 19.11 -6.44 13.45
CA CYS A 353 19.99 -5.60 14.28
C CYS A 353 19.89 -4.09 14.02
N GLY A 354 19.03 -3.65 13.09
CA GLY A 354 18.79 -2.23 12.82
C GLY A 354 19.67 -1.61 11.72
N LYS A 355 20.32 -2.41 10.85
CA LYS A 355 21.16 -1.89 9.74
C LYS A 355 20.40 -0.89 8.85
N THR A 356 19.24 -1.30 8.35
CA THR A 356 18.38 -0.47 7.50
C THR A 356 17.95 0.80 8.22
N MET A 357 17.64 0.71 9.52
CA MET A 357 17.26 1.87 10.34
C MET A 357 18.43 2.85 10.53
N LEU A 358 19.65 2.35 10.77
CA LEU A 358 20.86 3.17 10.83
C LEU A 358 21.23 3.75 9.46
N LEU A 359 20.91 3.06 8.37
CA LEU A 359 21.09 3.60 7.03
C LEU A 359 20.06 4.71 6.75
N HIS A 360 18.79 4.51 7.10
CA HIS A 360 17.75 5.54 6.99
C HIS A 360 18.03 6.78 7.82
N SER A 361 18.74 6.67 8.96
CA SER A 361 19.07 7.84 9.77
C SER A 361 20.04 8.81 9.09
N LEU A 362 20.78 8.36 8.05
CA LEU A 362 21.58 9.19 7.15
C LEU A 362 20.77 9.79 6.00
N GLN A 363 19.54 9.33 5.76
CA GLN A 363 18.74 9.83 4.66
C GLN A 363 18.38 11.30 4.89
N PHE A 364 18.38 12.10 3.83
CA PHE A 364 18.06 13.53 3.91
C PHE A 364 16.74 13.76 4.64
N HIS A 365 15.71 12.94 4.40
CA HIS A 365 14.41 13.08 5.05
C HIS A 365 14.45 12.84 6.57
N ALA A 366 15.29 11.94 7.06
CA ALA A 366 15.49 11.77 8.50
C ALA A 366 16.15 13.02 9.10
N ARG A 367 17.14 13.58 8.41
CA ARG A 367 17.86 14.77 8.87
C ARG A 367 17.03 16.06 8.77
N ALA A 368 16.14 16.14 7.79
CA ALA A 368 15.24 17.27 7.55
C ALA A 368 13.94 17.24 8.39
N ALA A 369 13.63 16.13 9.05
CA ALA A 369 12.40 15.99 9.84
C ALA A 369 12.33 16.96 11.03
N VAL A 370 11.29 17.78 11.14
CA VAL A 370 11.11 18.67 12.30
C VAL A 370 10.67 17.87 13.51
N LEU A 371 11.52 17.78 14.55
CA LEU A 371 11.23 17.01 15.76
C LEU A 371 10.24 17.73 16.69
N PRO A 372 9.64 17.02 17.66
CA PRO A 372 8.83 17.67 18.69
C PRO A 372 9.62 18.78 19.39
N LYS A 373 9.07 20.00 19.38
CA LYS A 373 9.67 21.25 19.91
C LYS A 373 10.78 21.86 19.05
N GLU A 374 11.07 21.34 17.86
CA GLU A 374 11.91 21.99 16.86
C GLU A 374 11.07 22.87 15.91
N THR A 375 11.74 23.81 15.25
CA THR A 375 11.21 24.60 14.14
C THR A 375 11.88 24.21 12.81
N ASP A 376 11.32 24.62 11.68
CA ASP A 376 11.94 24.40 10.36
C ASP A 376 13.39 24.92 10.27
N LYS A 377 13.69 25.99 11.01
CA LYS A 377 15.05 26.56 11.10
C LYS A 377 16.04 25.62 11.80
N ASP A 378 15.60 24.88 12.81
CA ASP A 378 16.44 23.92 13.51
C ASP A 378 16.77 22.73 12.62
N ALA A 379 15.77 22.24 11.86
CA ALA A 379 15.97 21.20 10.86
C ALA A 379 16.92 21.65 9.75
N LEU A 380 16.76 22.88 9.23
CA LEU A 380 17.65 23.47 8.22
C LEU A 380 19.09 23.60 8.72
N ARG A 381 19.29 24.01 9.98
CA ARG A 381 20.63 24.05 10.59
C ARG A 381 21.25 22.65 10.65
N ARG A 382 20.49 21.65 11.11
CA ARG A 382 20.97 20.26 11.20
C ARG A 382 21.43 19.70 9.86
N VAL A 383 20.63 19.85 8.79
CA VAL A 383 21.02 19.36 7.46
C VAL A 383 22.20 20.13 6.85
N THR A 384 22.42 21.38 7.28
CA THR A 384 23.62 22.15 6.91
C THR A 384 24.85 21.59 7.63
N ASP A 385 24.75 21.40 8.95
CA ASP A 385 25.85 20.98 9.81
C ASP A 385 26.30 19.53 9.55
N ASP A 386 25.39 18.68 9.04
CA ASP A 386 25.70 17.29 8.69
C ASP A 386 26.80 17.17 7.62
N GLY A 387 26.88 18.12 6.69
CA GLY A 387 27.87 18.13 5.60
C GLY A 387 27.65 17.05 4.52
N TYR A 388 26.47 16.43 4.47
CA TYR A 388 26.13 15.43 3.46
C TYR A 388 24.63 15.43 3.11
N VAL A 389 24.28 14.85 1.96
CA VAL A 389 22.90 14.55 1.54
C VAL A 389 22.77 13.06 1.26
N GLY A 390 22.03 12.35 2.11
CA GLY A 390 21.82 10.91 1.94
C GLY A 390 20.57 10.57 1.12
N LEU A 391 20.74 9.74 0.09
CA LEU A 391 19.66 9.26 -0.77
C LEU A 391 19.52 7.74 -0.63
N PHE A 392 18.32 7.23 -0.37
CA PHE A 392 18.11 5.81 -0.01
C PHE A 392 17.43 5.00 -1.12
N VAL A 393 18.00 3.83 -1.43
CA VAL A 393 17.41 2.84 -2.35
C VAL A 393 17.57 1.45 -1.74
N SER A 394 16.53 0.61 -1.84
CA SER A 394 16.61 -0.82 -1.48
C SER A 394 17.02 -1.67 -2.67
N ALA A 395 17.91 -2.65 -2.46
CA ALA A 395 18.32 -3.62 -3.49
C ALA A 395 17.15 -4.48 -4.01
N GLN A 396 16.04 -4.60 -3.26
CA GLN A 396 14.82 -5.25 -3.76
C GLN A 396 14.29 -4.63 -5.06
N ARG A 397 14.57 -3.33 -5.30
CA ARG A 397 14.18 -2.64 -6.54
C ARG A 397 14.92 -3.14 -7.77
N LEU A 398 15.97 -3.93 -7.59
CA LEU A 398 16.76 -4.52 -8.68
C LEU A 398 16.13 -5.81 -9.22
N ILE A 399 15.19 -6.41 -8.50
CA ILE A 399 14.52 -7.65 -8.89
C ILE A 399 13.52 -7.39 -10.02
N PRO A 400 13.53 -8.19 -11.12
CA PRO A 400 12.55 -8.10 -12.20
C PRO A 400 11.10 -8.21 -11.71
N VAL A 401 10.20 -7.47 -12.36
CA VAL A 401 8.76 -7.51 -12.05
C VAL A 401 8.13 -8.83 -12.45
N ASP A 402 8.51 -9.33 -13.62
CA ASP A 402 8.05 -10.59 -14.15
C ASP A 402 9.07 -11.68 -13.76
N PRO A 403 8.67 -12.68 -12.94
CA PRO A 403 9.54 -13.82 -12.62
C PRO A 403 9.93 -14.65 -13.85
N ARG A 404 9.25 -14.46 -14.99
CA ARG A 404 9.54 -15.12 -16.27
C ARG A 404 10.45 -14.30 -17.18
N ALA A 405 10.70 -13.03 -16.86
CA ALA A 405 11.59 -12.19 -17.66
C ALA A 405 13.05 -12.62 -17.48
N ASP A 406 13.85 -12.45 -18.54
CA ASP A 406 15.29 -12.65 -18.48
C ASP A 406 15.90 -11.80 -17.36
N ARG A 407 16.90 -12.37 -16.68
CA ARG A 407 17.61 -11.68 -15.60
C ARG A 407 18.33 -10.45 -16.18
N PRO A 408 18.18 -9.26 -15.56
CA PRO A 408 18.78 -8.05 -16.06
C PRO A 408 20.31 -8.16 -16.04
N SER A 409 20.94 -7.55 -17.03
CA SER A 409 22.38 -7.36 -17.07
C SER A 409 22.84 -6.38 -15.98
N THR A 410 24.12 -6.42 -15.61
CA THR A 410 24.69 -5.49 -14.62
C THR A 410 24.52 -4.02 -15.05
N GLU A 411 24.60 -3.73 -16.35
CA GLU A 411 24.38 -2.38 -16.90
C GLU A 411 22.94 -1.88 -16.72
N GLU A 412 21.95 -2.77 -16.87
CA GLU A 412 20.53 -2.47 -16.61
C GLU A 412 20.28 -2.27 -15.12
N LEU A 413 20.96 -3.02 -14.25
CA LEU A 413 20.90 -2.82 -12.80
C LEU A 413 21.44 -1.44 -12.39
N PHE A 414 22.57 -0.99 -12.97
CA PHE A 414 23.08 0.34 -12.68
C PHE A 414 22.19 1.45 -13.25
N ALA A 415 21.58 1.26 -14.43
CA ALA A 415 20.61 2.20 -14.98
C ALA A 415 19.41 2.38 -14.03
N ARG A 416 18.88 1.27 -13.49
CA ARG A 416 17.81 1.30 -12.47
C ARG A 416 18.24 2.04 -11.20
N LEU A 417 19.45 1.78 -10.69
CA LEU A 417 19.98 2.47 -9.51
C LEU A 417 20.13 3.98 -9.75
N LEU A 418 20.71 4.39 -10.90
CA LEU A 418 20.90 5.79 -11.24
C LEU A 418 19.57 6.56 -11.25
N VAL A 419 18.56 6.02 -11.93
CA VAL A 419 17.23 6.64 -12.01
C VAL A 419 16.54 6.62 -10.64
N ALA A 420 16.68 5.54 -9.87
CA ALA A 420 16.12 5.47 -8.51
C ALA A 420 16.71 6.54 -7.59
N TYR A 421 18.03 6.77 -7.63
CA TYR A 421 18.66 7.83 -6.86
C TYR A 421 18.30 9.23 -7.36
N ALA A 422 18.13 9.43 -8.66
CA ALA A 422 17.63 10.69 -9.19
C ALA A 422 16.20 10.99 -8.69
N ALA A 423 15.33 9.98 -8.63
CA ALA A 423 14.01 10.12 -8.02
C ALA A 423 14.10 10.49 -6.53
N GLN A 424 15.01 9.87 -5.77
CA GLN A 424 15.25 10.28 -4.37
C GLN A 424 15.80 11.70 -4.25
N GLY A 425 16.65 12.13 -5.19
CA GLY A 425 17.17 13.48 -5.27
C GLY A 425 16.06 14.51 -5.48
N ALA A 426 15.13 14.24 -6.41
CA ALA A 426 13.95 15.08 -6.61
C ALA A 426 13.08 15.17 -5.34
N ARG A 427 12.91 14.06 -4.62
CA ARG A 427 12.18 14.03 -3.32
C ARG A 427 12.90 14.81 -2.23
N ALA A 428 14.24 14.73 -2.16
CA ALA A 428 15.03 15.54 -1.23
C ALA A 428 14.88 17.04 -1.52
N MET A 429 14.88 17.44 -2.80
CA MET A 429 14.65 18.83 -3.22
C MET A 429 13.27 19.32 -2.76
N ALA A 430 12.24 18.48 -2.88
CA ALA A 430 10.90 18.77 -2.41
C ALA A 430 10.83 18.97 -0.90
N HIS A 431 11.44 18.09 -0.10
CA HIS A 431 11.46 18.24 1.36
C HIS A 431 12.21 19.51 1.76
N LEU A 432 13.30 19.83 1.08
CA LEU A 432 14.04 21.06 1.31
C LEU A 432 13.20 22.31 0.94
N GLN A 433 12.44 22.25 -0.15
CA GLN A 433 11.50 23.31 -0.55
C GLN A 433 10.37 23.49 0.48
N ASP A 434 9.89 22.40 1.08
CA ASP A 434 8.88 22.47 2.16
C ASP A 434 9.41 23.18 3.41
N LEU A 435 10.69 23.00 3.74
CA LEU A 435 11.35 23.72 4.84
C LEU A 435 11.65 25.19 4.48
N ASN A 436 11.91 25.49 3.21
CA ASN A 436 12.21 26.83 2.73
C ASN A 436 11.84 27.01 1.24
N GLY A 437 10.70 27.65 0.98
CA GLY A 437 10.06 27.72 -0.34
C GLY A 437 10.85 28.39 -1.48
N GLY A 438 12.00 29.01 -1.21
CA GLY A 438 12.84 29.70 -2.22
C GLY A 438 14.29 29.23 -2.27
N VAL A 439 14.62 28.07 -1.67
CA VAL A 439 16.02 27.63 -1.49
C VAL A 439 16.61 26.90 -2.72
N LEU A 440 15.77 26.43 -3.63
CA LEU A 440 16.22 25.70 -4.82
C LEU A 440 16.70 26.66 -5.92
N SER A 441 17.77 26.25 -6.62
CA SER A 441 18.24 26.93 -7.81
C SER A 441 17.21 26.85 -8.95
N PHE A 442 17.08 27.90 -9.76
CA PHE A 442 16.08 27.97 -10.84
C PHE A 442 16.21 26.84 -11.87
N ASP A 443 17.42 26.38 -12.14
CA ASP A 443 17.75 25.35 -13.14
C ASP A 443 17.94 23.95 -12.55
N ALA A 444 17.66 23.75 -11.25
CA ALA A 444 17.94 22.51 -10.54
C ALA A 444 17.32 21.27 -11.20
N GLY A 445 16.05 21.36 -11.62
CA GLY A 445 15.35 20.24 -12.27
C GLY A 445 15.92 19.90 -13.65
N VAL A 446 16.33 20.92 -14.42
CA VAL A 446 16.95 20.74 -15.74
C VAL A 446 18.33 20.09 -15.60
N GLY A 447 19.13 20.52 -14.62
CA GLY A 447 20.42 19.92 -14.31
C GLY A 447 20.32 18.45 -13.96
N LEU A 448 19.34 18.07 -13.14
CA LEU A 448 19.12 16.67 -12.75
C LEU A 448 18.69 15.79 -13.93
N ILE A 449 17.74 16.23 -14.74
CA ILE A 449 17.29 15.51 -15.94
C ILE A 449 18.46 15.28 -16.90
N ARG A 450 19.29 16.30 -17.12
CA ARG A 450 20.46 16.20 -17.99
C ARG A 450 21.46 15.15 -17.50
N ALA A 451 21.79 15.16 -16.20
CA ALA A 451 22.73 14.19 -15.63
C ALA A 451 22.25 12.73 -15.81
N VAL A 452 20.94 12.49 -15.69
CA VAL A 452 20.34 11.16 -15.91
C VAL A 452 20.32 10.79 -17.39
N THR A 453 19.84 11.68 -18.26
CA THR A 453 19.69 11.42 -19.69
C THR A 453 21.03 11.21 -20.40
N ASP A 454 22.06 11.99 -20.06
CA ASP A 454 23.43 11.86 -20.59
C ASP A 454 24.11 10.55 -20.13
N SER A 455 23.64 9.94 -19.03
CA SER A 455 24.20 8.71 -18.45
C SER A 455 23.52 7.43 -18.96
N LEU A 456 22.45 7.51 -19.75
CA LEU A 456 21.66 6.37 -20.22
C LEU A 456 21.76 6.19 -21.74
N MET A 457 21.66 4.94 -22.19
CA MET A 457 21.65 4.57 -23.60
C MET A 457 20.51 3.59 -23.90
N PRO A 458 19.65 3.86 -24.89
CA PRO A 458 19.54 5.14 -25.62
C PRO A 458 19.09 6.30 -24.69
N PRO A 459 19.41 7.57 -25.01
CA PRO A 459 18.99 8.70 -24.21
C PRO A 459 17.45 8.83 -24.17
N PRO A 460 16.81 8.81 -23.00
CA PRO A 460 15.36 8.90 -22.91
C PRO A 460 14.87 10.33 -23.14
N ALA A 461 13.79 10.50 -23.89
CA ALA A 461 13.08 11.77 -23.99
C ALA A 461 12.25 12.02 -22.72
N ILE A 462 12.42 13.18 -22.11
CA ILE A 462 11.70 13.65 -20.92
C ILE A 462 11.16 15.05 -21.22
N GLU A 463 9.88 15.29 -20.90
CA GLU A 463 9.23 16.60 -21.11
C GLU A 463 9.86 17.69 -20.22
N SER A 464 9.69 18.95 -20.61
CA SER A 464 10.19 20.08 -19.83
C SER A 464 9.49 20.16 -18.47
N VAL A 465 10.25 20.08 -17.40
CA VAL A 465 9.74 20.21 -16.02
C VAL A 465 9.94 21.64 -15.51
N THR A 466 8.93 22.18 -14.83
CA THR A 466 8.92 23.53 -14.25
C THR A 466 8.76 23.54 -12.72
N THR A 467 8.47 22.38 -12.14
CA THR A 467 8.21 22.19 -10.71
C THR A 467 8.88 20.91 -10.23
N VAL A 468 9.13 20.81 -8.92
CA VAL A 468 9.77 19.62 -8.33
C VAL A 468 8.85 18.41 -8.42
N GLU A 469 7.53 18.62 -8.39
CA GLU A 469 6.51 17.59 -8.57
C GLU A 469 6.56 16.99 -9.98
N GLN A 470 6.68 17.84 -11.00
CA GLN A 470 6.87 17.37 -12.39
C GLN A 470 8.20 16.62 -12.56
N LEU A 471 9.27 17.08 -11.90
CA LEU A 471 10.56 16.41 -11.90
C LEU A 471 10.47 15.02 -11.24
N GLU A 472 9.86 14.91 -10.07
CA GLU A 472 9.71 13.63 -9.37
C GLU A 472 8.89 12.65 -10.21
N ARG A 473 7.76 13.11 -10.78
CA ARG A 473 6.93 12.29 -11.65
C ARG A 473 7.71 11.80 -12.88
N ALA A 474 8.46 12.68 -13.53
CA ALA A 474 9.30 12.31 -14.67
C ALA A 474 10.35 11.25 -14.30
N MET A 475 10.98 11.35 -13.13
CA MET A 475 11.93 10.35 -12.64
C MET A 475 11.26 9.04 -12.25
N SER A 476 10.07 9.09 -11.65
CA SER A 476 9.27 7.90 -11.30
C SER A 476 8.78 7.16 -12.55
N ASP A 477 8.27 7.88 -13.55
CA ASP A 477 7.85 7.30 -14.83
C ASP A 477 9.05 6.69 -15.58
N LEU A 478 10.22 7.36 -15.56
CA LEU A 478 11.45 6.81 -16.11
C LEU A 478 11.91 5.56 -15.33
N LEU A 479 11.74 5.54 -14.01
CA LEU A 479 12.09 4.39 -13.17
C LEU A 479 11.24 3.18 -13.53
N VAL A 480 9.94 3.36 -13.77
CA VAL A 480 9.06 2.30 -14.25
C VAL A 480 9.56 1.79 -15.61
N ARG A 481 9.85 2.70 -16.55
CA ARG A 481 10.35 2.35 -17.88
C ARG A 481 11.64 1.53 -17.82
N VAL A 482 12.67 1.98 -17.09
CA VAL A 482 13.96 1.26 -16.98
C VAL A 482 13.85 -0.06 -16.20
N SER A 483 12.78 -0.23 -15.41
CA SER A 483 12.51 -1.47 -14.69
C SER A 483 11.91 -2.56 -15.58
N ARG A 484 11.43 -2.22 -16.78
CA ARG A 484 10.90 -3.20 -17.73
C ARG A 484 12.03 -3.95 -18.42
N SER A 485 11.85 -5.27 -18.60
CA SER A 485 12.80 -6.14 -19.29
C SER A 485 12.93 -5.82 -20.78
N ASP A 486 11.89 -5.25 -21.40
CA ASP A 486 11.84 -4.86 -22.81
C ASP A 486 12.34 -3.43 -23.08
N SER A 487 12.77 -2.69 -22.05
CA SER A 487 13.08 -1.25 -22.17
C SER A 487 14.31 -0.95 -23.03
N GLY A 488 15.29 -1.85 -23.05
CA GLY A 488 16.58 -1.66 -23.70
C GLY A 488 17.45 -0.53 -23.09
N LEU A 489 17.04 0.08 -21.97
CA LEU A 489 17.75 1.16 -21.32
C LEU A 489 18.90 0.62 -20.46
N ARG A 490 20.12 1.08 -20.75
CA ARG A 490 21.35 0.67 -20.07
C ARG A 490 22.17 1.87 -19.64
N LEU A 491 23.08 1.66 -18.68
CA LEU A 491 24.03 2.69 -18.31
C LEU A 491 25.03 2.89 -19.47
N ALA A 492 25.16 4.12 -19.96
CA ALA A 492 26.00 4.44 -21.11
C ALA A 492 27.50 4.51 -20.77
N THR A 493 27.83 4.68 -19.49
CA THR A 493 29.20 4.88 -18.99
C THR A 493 29.46 4.03 -17.73
N ASN A 494 30.69 4.07 -17.20
CA ASN A 494 31.01 3.37 -15.96
C ASN A 494 30.31 4.04 -14.75
N PRO A 495 29.84 3.27 -13.75
CA PRO A 495 29.30 3.81 -12.50
C PRO A 495 30.15 4.91 -11.84
N ASN A 496 31.48 4.81 -11.89
CA ASN A 496 32.40 5.79 -11.34
C ASN A 496 32.40 7.16 -12.06
N THR A 497 31.62 7.31 -13.14
CA THR A 497 31.43 8.55 -13.88
C THR A 497 29.98 9.01 -13.79
N ALA A 498 29.02 8.11 -14.01
CA ALA A 498 27.59 8.43 -13.98
C ALA A 498 27.11 8.91 -12.59
N PHE A 499 27.51 8.24 -11.50
CA PHE A 499 27.08 8.62 -10.16
C PHE A 499 27.70 9.94 -9.68
N PRO A 500 28.99 10.25 -9.95
CA PRO A 500 29.53 11.58 -9.72
C PRO A 500 28.83 12.70 -10.52
N GLN A 501 28.44 12.46 -11.77
CA GLN A 501 27.66 13.44 -12.55
C GLN A 501 26.30 13.72 -11.92
N LEU A 502 25.59 12.68 -11.47
CA LEU A 502 24.34 12.82 -10.72
C LEU A 502 24.56 13.59 -9.41
N ALA A 503 25.61 13.27 -8.65
CA ALA A 503 25.94 13.93 -7.41
C ALA A 503 26.24 15.43 -7.59
N GLU A 504 26.96 15.79 -8.64
CA GLU A 504 27.28 17.19 -8.95
C GLU A 504 26.03 17.99 -9.34
N ALA A 505 25.10 17.38 -10.09
CA ALA A 505 23.82 18.00 -10.40
C ALA A 505 22.99 18.28 -9.14
N LEU A 506 22.99 17.35 -8.18
CA LEU A 506 22.31 17.51 -6.90
C LEU A 506 22.95 18.59 -6.03
N ARG A 507 24.28 18.64 -5.92
CA ARG A 507 24.97 19.69 -5.14
C ARG A 507 24.62 21.10 -5.61
N ARG A 508 24.45 21.29 -6.92
CA ARG A 508 24.08 22.58 -7.53
C ARG A 508 22.58 22.90 -7.42
N ALA A 509 21.76 21.92 -7.03
CA ALA A 509 20.31 22.10 -6.93
C ALA A 509 19.90 23.08 -5.82
N ALA A 510 20.72 23.26 -4.79
CA ALA A 510 20.48 24.21 -3.72
C ALA A 510 21.80 24.72 -3.11
N PRO A 511 21.93 26.01 -2.75
CA PRO A 511 23.17 26.57 -2.18
C PRO A 511 23.67 25.84 -0.92
N ILE A 512 22.75 25.37 -0.07
CA ILE A 512 23.04 24.61 1.14
C ILE A 512 23.73 23.25 0.87
N TRP A 513 23.64 22.72 -0.34
CA TRP A 513 24.24 21.45 -0.73
C TRP A 513 25.56 21.60 -1.48
N ASN A 514 26.00 22.83 -1.79
CA ASN A 514 27.21 23.08 -2.57
C ASN A 514 28.43 22.37 -2.00
N ASP A 515 28.62 22.36 -0.68
CA ASP A 515 29.77 21.74 -0.02
C ASP A 515 29.45 20.35 0.56
N ALA A 516 28.23 19.84 0.36
CA ALA A 516 27.80 18.56 0.89
C ALA A 516 28.32 17.39 0.04
N GLN A 517 28.68 16.28 0.71
CA GLN A 517 28.92 15.01 0.03
C GLN A 517 27.57 14.28 -0.22
N ILE A 518 27.35 13.79 -1.44
CA ILE A 518 26.17 12.97 -1.75
C ILE A 518 26.42 11.52 -1.35
N LEU A 519 25.64 11.01 -0.39
CA LEU A 519 25.73 9.62 0.06
C LEU A 519 24.66 8.79 -0.64
N PHE A 520 25.08 7.88 -1.51
CA PHE A 520 24.22 6.88 -2.11
C PHE A 520 24.07 5.71 -1.14
N LEU A 521 22.93 5.65 -0.46
CA LEU A 521 22.61 4.65 0.54
C LEU A 521 21.90 3.48 -0.15
N LEU A 522 22.50 2.29 -0.16
CA LEU A 522 21.95 1.09 -0.80
C LEU A 522 21.75 -0.01 0.24
N ASP A 523 20.49 -0.38 0.48
CA ASP A 523 20.12 -1.34 1.52
C ASP A 523 19.98 -2.78 1.02
N ASP A 524 20.36 -3.73 1.86
CA ASP A 524 20.14 -5.18 1.77
C ASP A 524 20.69 -5.81 0.47
N VAL A 525 21.94 -5.48 0.13
CA VAL A 525 22.67 -6.15 -0.96
C VAL A 525 23.08 -7.55 -0.50
N SER A 526 22.18 -8.51 -0.65
CA SER A 526 22.35 -9.88 -0.17
C SER A 526 21.93 -10.94 -1.20
N THR A 527 22.34 -12.18 -0.95
CA THR A 527 22.00 -13.37 -1.77
C THR A 527 20.50 -13.69 -1.78
N ARG A 528 19.70 -12.98 -0.97
CA ARG A 528 18.24 -13.14 -0.91
C ARG A 528 17.54 -12.64 -2.17
N TYR A 529 18.10 -11.62 -2.82
CA TYR A 529 17.47 -10.97 -3.98
C TYR A 529 18.30 -11.07 -5.25
N LEU A 530 19.61 -11.27 -5.09
CA LEU A 530 20.59 -11.23 -6.15
C LEU A 530 21.45 -12.49 -6.09
N ASP A 531 21.85 -13.00 -7.25
CA ASP A 531 22.80 -14.10 -7.30
C ASP A 531 24.17 -13.66 -6.76
N PRO A 532 24.97 -14.57 -6.16
CA PRO A 532 26.29 -14.25 -5.62
C PRO A 532 27.19 -13.47 -6.59
N ASP A 533 27.22 -13.87 -7.87
CA ASP A 533 28.02 -13.21 -8.91
C ASP A 533 27.58 -11.76 -9.15
N ARG A 534 26.27 -11.48 -9.09
CA ARG A 534 25.72 -10.13 -9.25
C ARG A 534 26.02 -9.25 -8.05
N VAL A 535 26.00 -9.83 -6.85
CA VAL A 535 26.41 -9.12 -5.62
C VAL A 535 27.88 -8.72 -5.70
N GLU A 536 28.76 -9.62 -6.16
CA GLU A 536 30.18 -9.32 -6.35
C GLU A 536 30.38 -8.19 -7.38
N ASP A 537 29.73 -8.26 -8.54
CA ASP A 537 29.80 -7.25 -9.59
C ASP A 537 29.34 -5.86 -9.10
N LEU A 538 28.18 -5.81 -8.44
CA LEU A 538 27.60 -4.56 -7.91
C LEU A 538 28.52 -3.94 -6.86
N LEU A 539 28.93 -4.70 -5.85
CA LEU A 539 29.78 -4.19 -4.77
C LEU A 539 31.13 -3.72 -5.34
N SER A 540 31.74 -4.49 -6.24
CA SER A 540 33.05 -4.14 -6.82
C SER A 540 33.00 -2.84 -7.66
N ALA A 541 31.89 -2.57 -8.34
CA ALA A 541 31.72 -1.36 -9.16
C ALA A 541 31.34 -0.10 -8.36
N LEU A 542 30.63 -0.26 -7.22
CA LEU A 542 30.12 0.85 -6.42
C LEU A 542 31.10 1.32 -5.32
N LEU A 543 32.09 0.50 -4.96
CA LEU A 543 33.11 0.82 -3.94
C LEU A 543 34.27 1.70 -4.47
N PHE A 544 33.96 2.76 -5.23
CA PHE A 544 34.96 3.73 -5.69
C PHE A 544 35.04 4.95 -4.75
N GLN A 545 36.22 5.57 -4.66
CA GLN A 545 36.43 6.80 -3.89
C GLN A 545 36.21 8.03 -4.77
N HIS A 546 35.47 9.02 -4.26
CA HIS A 546 35.25 10.30 -4.92
C HIS A 546 35.06 11.42 -3.90
N ALA A 547 35.46 12.64 -4.23
CA ALA A 547 35.36 13.78 -3.31
C ALA A 547 33.90 14.16 -3.01
N HIS A 548 33.05 14.16 -4.04
CA HIS A 548 31.68 14.69 -3.97
C HIS A 548 30.63 13.62 -3.63
N CYS A 549 30.95 12.33 -3.67
CA CYS A 549 29.98 11.27 -3.40
C CYS A 549 30.60 9.98 -2.89
N ALA A 550 29.80 9.17 -2.20
CA ALA A 550 30.21 7.84 -1.73
C ALA A 550 29.01 6.89 -1.58
N PHE A 551 29.25 5.59 -1.72
CA PHE A 551 28.26 4.56 -1.44
C PHE A 551 28.32 4.08 0.02
N LYS A 552 27.15 3.97 0.66
CA LYS A 552 26.96 3.36 1.97
C LYS A 552 26.04 2.16 1.80
N LEU A 553 26.58 0.98 1.98
CA LEU A 553 25.93 -0.28 1.62
C LEU A 553 25.63 -1.06 2.88
N THR A 554 24.46 -1.70 2.97
CA THR A 554 24.22 -2.74 3.98
C THR A 554 24.24 -4.10 3.32
N SER A 555 24.85 -5.07 4.00
CA SER A 555 24.88 -6.46 3.57
C SER A 555 24.90 -7.39 4.78
N GLU A 556 24.72 -8.68 4.55
CA GLU A 556 24.91 -9.70 5.57
C GLU A 556 26.42 -9.95 5.77
N ALA A 557 26.84 -10.30 6.98
CA ALA A 557 28.26 -10.45 7.31
C ALA A 557 28.96 -11.51 6.46
N GLN A 558 28.21 -12.55 6.06
CA GLN A 558 28.65 -13.65 5.23
C GLN A 558 28.91 -13.26 3.77
N THR A 559 28.25 -12.22 3.29
CA THR A 559 28.40 -11.70 1.91
C THR A 559 29.76 -11.01 1.73
N ILE A 560 30.35 -10.48 2.81
CA ILE A 560 31.72 -9.93 2.79
C ILE A 560 32.79 -11.00 2.53
N PHE A 561 32.49 -12.28 2.76
CA PHE A 561 33.43 -13.36 2.44
C PHE A 561 33.47 -13.70 0.94
N LEU A 562 32.67 -13.02 0.11
CA LEU A 562 32.89 -13.01 -1.34
C LEU A 562 34.17 -12.22 -1.63
N SER A 563 34.97 -12.68 -2.60
CA SER A 563 36.22 -12.02 -2.98
C SER A 563 35.93 -10.72 -3.74
N LEU A 564 35.58 -9.65 -3.02
CA LEU A 564 35.35 -8.34 -3.61
C LEU A 564 36.57 -7.90 -4.41
N LYS A 565 36.37 -7.39 -5.62
CA LYS A 565 37.44 -6.91 -6.49
C LYS A 565 37.54 -5.38 -6.43
N SER A 566 38.74 -4.86 -6.59
CA SER A 566 39.00 -3.44 -6.73
C SER A 566 38.30 -2.91 -8.00
N PRO A 567 37.93 -1.62 -8.05
CA PRO A 567 37.40 -0.99 -9.26
C PRO A 567 38.33 -1.28 -10.45
N GLY A 568 37.84 -1.99 -11.48
CA GLY A 568 38.64 -2.50 -12.61
C GLY A 568 38.85 -4.02 -12.65
N GLN A 569 38.37 -4.78 -11.66
CA GLN A 569 38.31 -6.25 -11.65
C GLN A 569 39.67 -6.99 -11.62
N VAL A 570 40.78 -6.31 -11.29
CA VAL A 570 42.15 -6.88 -11.38
C VAL A 570 42.67 -7.47 -10.06
N HIS A 571 42.33 -6.87 -8.90
CA HIS A 571 42.85 -7.29 -7.59
C HIS A 571 41.73 -7.38 -6.56
N PRO A 572 41.88 -8.16 -5.47
CA PRO A 572 40.95 -8.11 -4.34
C PRO A 572 40.92 -6.73 -3.69
N ALA A 573 39.73 -6.21 -3.39
CA ALA A 573 39.53 -4.95 -2.68
C ALA A 573 40.00 -5.08 -1.22
N ALA A 574 40.79 -4.12 -0.75
CA ALA A 574 41.36 -4.13 0.60
C ALA A 574 40.53 -3.27 1.57
N ALA A 575 39.95 -3.89 2.60
CA ALA A 575 39.28 -3.18 3.70
C ALA A 575 40.26 -2.25 4.42
N GLY A 576 39.83 -1.02 4.71
CA GLY A 576 40.64 0.06 5.30
C GLY A 576 41.46 0.88 4.29
N ARG A 577 41.64 0.39 3.06
CA ARG A 577 42.26 1.15 1.96
C ARG A 577 41.23 1.59 0.93
N ASP A 578 40.45 0.64 0.41
CA ASP A 578 39.51 0.87 -0.70
C ASP A 578 38.12 1.22 -0.16
N PHE A 579 37.70 0.58 0.94
CA PHE A 579 36.44 0.84 1.64
C PHE A 579 36.55 0.59 3.15
N ASN A 580 35.62 1.15 3.94
CA ASN A 580 35.52 0.88 5.38
C ASN A 580 34.45 -0.18 5.68
N THR A 581 34.59 -0.88 6.81
CA THR A 581 33.59 -1.83 7.30
C THR A 581 33.05 -1.42 8.67
N PHE A 582 31.74 -1.54 8.88
CA PHE A 582 31.11 -1.34 10.18
C PHE A 582 30.15 -2.48 10.53
N ASP A 583 30.54 -3.30 11.50
CA ASP A 583 29.72 -4.42 11.98
C ASP A 583 28.75 -3.93 13.08
N LEU A 584 27.56 -3.49 12.67
CA LEU A 584 26.50 -3.07 13.59
C LEU A 584 25.99 -4.25 14.44
N GLY A 585 26.00 -5.47 13.89
CA GLY A 585 25.58 -6.67 14.63
C GLY A 585 26.44 -6.91 15.86
N ALA A 586 27.77 -6.79 15.72
CA ALA A 586 28.72 -6.90 16.81
C ALA A 586 28.56 -5.78 17.86
N GLU A 587 28.31 -4.55 17.42
CA GLU A 587 28.08 -3.39 18.31
C GLU A 587 26.82 -3.58 19.16
N VAL A 588 25.69 -3.95 18.54
CA VAL A 588 24.43 -4.23 19.24
C VAL A 588 24.61 -5.39 20.23
N GLN A 589 25.26 -6.48 19.82
CA GLN A 589 25.51 -7.62 20.70
C GLN A 589 26.36 -7.23 21.92
N THR A 590 27.36 -6.38 21.72
CA THR A 590 28.22 -5.89 22.82
C THR A 590 27.39 -5.11 23.83
N ARG A 591 26.51 -4.21 23.36
CA ARG A 591 25.60 -3.44 24.23
C ARG A 591 24.61 -4.32 24.97
N LEU A 592 24.11 -5.39 24.35
CA LEU A 592 23.21 -6.35 24.99
C LEU A 592 23.92 -7.19 26.07
N LYS A 593 25.19 -7.54 25.86
CA LYS A 593 26.00 -8.32 26.83
C LYS A 593 26.47 -7.51 28.03
N ASP A 594 26.71 -6.22 27.85
CA ASP A 594 27.17 -5.34 28.92
C ASP A 594 26.09 -5.14 30.00
N ARG A 595 26.51 -4.66 31.18
CA ARG A 595 25.58 -4.26 32.27
C ARG A 595 24.55 -3.21 31.84
N SER A 596 24.74 -2.58 30.68
CA SER A 596 23.86 -1.56 30.09
C SER A 596 22.77 -2.13 29.15
N GLY A 597 22.75 -3.44 28.87
CA GLY A 597 21.79 -4.05 27.94
C GLY A 597 20.33 -3.82 28.31
N LYS A 598 19.99 -3.86 29.61
CA LYS A 598 18.67 -3.48 30.13
C LYS A 598 18.30 -2.06 29.70
N THR A 599 19.18 -1.10 29.97
CA THR A 599 18.99 0.32 29.65
C THR A 599 18.87 0.55 28.14
N PHE A 600 19.63 -0.19 27.34
CA PHE A 600 19.57 -0.10 25.88
C PHE A 600 18.19 -0.54 25.36
N VAL A 601 17.70 -1.70 25.80
CA VAL A 601 16.35 -2.18 25.44
C VAL A 601 15.25 -1.25 25.97
N THR A 602 15.37 -0.73 27.20
CA THR A 602 14.41 0.26 27.74
C THR A 602 14.30 1.47 26.83
N LYS A 603 15.42 2.04 26.39
CA LYS A 603 15.41 3.23 25.51
C LYS A 603 14.70 2.96 24.19
N ILE A 604 14.89 1.77 23.60
CA ILE A 604 14.23 1.38 22.35
C ILE A 604 12.72 1.30 22.54
N LEU A 605 12.27 0.59 23.57
CA LEU A 605 10.85 0.39 23.84
C LEU A 605 10.16 1.70 24.25
N ASP A 606 10.79 2.52 25.10
CA ASP A 606 10.24 3.80 25.57
C ASP A 606 10.19 4.85 24.46
N ALA A 607 11.13 4.84 23.50
CA ALA A 607 11.06 5.70 22.31
C ALA A 607 9.80 5.40 21.48
N ARG A 608 9.50 4.10 21.28
CA ARG A 608 8.29 3.66 20.58
C ARG A 608 7.01 3.94 21.37
N ALA A 609 7.04 3.76 22.69
CA ALA A 609 5.92 4.02 23.57
C ALA A 609 5.39 5.46 23.45
N ARG A 610 6.27 6.45 23.25
CA ARG A 610 5.88 7.87 23.04
C ARG A 610 5.10 8.11 21.77
N LEU A 611 5.30 7.28 20.76
CA LEU A 611 4.67 7.39 19.44
C LEU A 611 3.43 6.50 19.30
N PHE A 612 3.16 5.62 20.28
CA PHE A 612 2.03 4.69 20.26
C PHE A 612 0.96 5.10 21.28
N PRO A 613 -0.17 5.71 20.86
CA PRO A 613 -1.23 6.16 21.77
C PRO A 613 -1.85 5.05 22.62
N GLY A 614 -1.79 3.80 22.17
CA GLY A 614 -2.34 2.64 22.87
C GLY A 614 -1.47 2.10 24.03
N HIS A 615 -0.29 2.69 24.27
CA HIS A 615 0.64 2.29 25.33
C HIS A 615 0.11 2.68 26.73
N PRO A 616 0.39 1.92 27.81
CA PRO A 616 0.02 2.27 29.19
C PRO A 616 0.68 3.54 29.76
N SER A 617 1.45 4.30 28.97
CA SER A 617 2.14 5.54 29.38
C SER A 617 3.06 5.44 30.61
N GLN A 618 3.56 4.23 30.93
CA GLN A 618 4.60 3.98 31.94
C GLN A 618 5.92 3.55 31.25
N SER A 619 7.05 3.53 31.97
CA SER A 619 8.29 3.02 31.38
C SER A 619 8.19 1.50 31.20
N SER A 620 8.87 0.98 30.17
CA SER A 620 8.90 -0.45 29.86
C SER A 620 9.41 -1.31 31.03
N VAL A 621 10.21 -0.72 31.93
CA VAL A 621 10.66 -1.36 33.18
C VAL A 621 9.49 -1.60 34.14
N ASP A 622 8.59 -0.64 34.27
CA ASP A 622 7.41 -0.73 35.13
C ASP A 622 6.34 -1.65 34.54
N VAL A 623 6.32 -1.76 33.21
CA VAL A 623 5.40 -2.65 32.49
C VAL A 623 5.76 -4.12 32.66
N LEU A 624 7.04 -4.50 32.52
CA LEU A 624 7.47 -5.91 32.59
C LEU A 624 8.00 -6.34 33.97
N GLY A 625 8.46 -5.41 34.79
CA GLY A 625 9.32 -5.74 35.93
C GLY A 625 10.70 -6.24 35.49
N ASP A 626 11.44 -6.88 36.39
CA ASP A 626 12.79 -7.38 36.13
C ASP A 626 13.13 -8.60 37.00
N VAL A 627 13.91 -9.53 36.45
CA VAL A 627 14.46 -10.70 37.15
C VAL A 627 15.88 -10.96 36.64
N ASP A 628 16.76 -11.44 37.51
CA ASP A 628 18.14 -11.73 37.09
C ASP A 628 18.23 -13.03 36.26
N LEU A 629 19.12 -13.05 35.26
CA LEU A 629 19.32 -14.21 34.39
C LEU A 629 19.87 -15.42 35.15
N GLU A 630 20.65 -15.20 36.22
CA GLU A 630 21.12 -16.29 37.07
C GLU A 630 19.97 -16.91 37.88
N SER A 631 19.01 -16.11 38.32
CA SER A 631 17.80 -16.62 38.98
C SER A 631 16.98 -17.51 38.05
N ILE A 632 16.80 -17.11 36.79
CA ILE A 632 16.14 -17.94 35.77
C ILE A 632 16.89 -19.28 35.62
N ALA A 633 18.21 -19.24 35.43
CA ALA A 633 19.02 -20.43 35.25
C ALA A 633 18.98 -21.39 36.47
N ARG A 634 18.96 -20.84 37.69
CA ARG A 634 18.80 -21.60 38.94
C ARG A 634 17.46 -22.31 39.01
N VAL A 635 16.37 -21.58 38.74
CA VAL A 635 15.03 -22.16 38.73
C VAL A 635 14.94 -23.28 37.70
N ILE A 636 15.52 -23.13 36.50
CA ILE A 636 15.55 -24.22 35.51
C ILE A 636 16.24 -25.46 36.10
N ALA A 637 17.42 -25.28 36.70
CA ALA A 637 18.27 -26.36 37.16
C ALA A 637 17.75 -27.07 38.42
N GLU A 638 17.06 -26.35 39.30
CA GLU A 638 16.58 -26.83 40.61
C GLU A 638 15.17 -27.43 40.54
N THR A 639 14.35 -27.08 39.54
CA THR A 639 12.93 -27.44 39.52
C THR A 639 12.60 -28.65 38.62
N GLN A 640 11.89 -29.64 39.17
CA GLN A 640 11.38 -30.80 38.42
C GLN A 640 10.37 -30.39 37.33
N MET A 641 10.24 -31.21 36.27
CA MET A 641 9.52 -30.88 35.03
C MET A 641 8.04 -30.47 35.19
N ARG A 642 7.37 -30.77 36.31
CA ARG A 642 5.91 -30.56 36.50
C ARG A 642 5.53 -29.39 37.44
N SER A 643 6.46 -28.53 37.86
CA SER A 643 6.16 -27.49 38.86
C SER A 643 5.37 -26.29 38.31
N ARG A 644 4.55 -25.68 39.16
CA ARG A 644 3.90 -24.38 38.90
C ARG A 644 4.92 -23.26 38.61
N GLU A 645 6.15 -23.41 39.07
CA GLU A 645 7.22 -22.42 38.89
C GLU A 645 7.77 -22.38 37.47
N ARG A 646 7.73 -23.50 36.74
CA ARG A 646 8.12 -23.51 35.31
C ARG A 646 7.19 -22.66 34.45
N LYS A 647 5.92 -22.48 34.84
CA LYS A 647 4.93 -21.66 34.11
C LYS A 647 5.15 -20.15 34.23
N ARG A 648 6.15 -19.69 35.00
CA ARG A 648 6.46 -18.27 35.25
C ARG A 648 7.95 -17.94 35.06
N LEU A 649 8.65 -18.77 34.29
CA LEU A 649 10.10 -18.81 34.29
C LEU A 649 10.75 -17.64 33.55
N TYR A 650 10.30 -17.37 32.32
CA TYR A 650 10.82 -16.30 31.46
C TYR A 650 9.95 -15.05 31.64
N HIS A 651 10.46 -14.04 32.33
CA HIS A 651 9.76 -12.76 32.54
C HIS A 651 10.74 -11.63 32.81
N GLY A 652 10.30 -10.38 32.71
CA GLY A 652 11.09 -9.19 33.03
C GLY A 652 12.02 -8.73 31.91
N LEU A 653 12.54 -7.51 32.07
CA LEU A 653 13.28 -6.82 31.02
C LEU A 653 14.64 -7.46 30.72
N ARG A 654 15.37 -7.95 31.74
CA ARG A 654 16.62 -8.71 31.50
C ARG A 654 16.37 -9.99 30.73
N ALA A 655 15.27 -10.72 30.96
CA ALA A 655 14.95 -11.92 30.18
C ALA A 655 14.73 -11.55 28.70
N LEU A 656 13.96 -10.49 28.44
CA LEU A 656 13.75 -9.99 27.07
C LEU A 656 15.07 -9.60 26.38
N ALA A 657 15.96 -8.89 27.09
CA ALA A 657 17.29 -8.57 26.58
C ALA A 657 18.18 -9.81 26.39
N GLY A 658 18.07 -10.80 27.28
CA GLY A 658 18.87 -12.02 27.28
C GLY A 658 18.51 -12.99 26.16
N VAL A 659 17.22 -13.08 25.80
CA VAL A 659 16.72 -13.85 24.64
C VAL A 659 17.19 -13.23 23.32
N CYS A 660 17.33 -11.91 23.28
CA CYS A 660 17.81 -11.19 22.12
C CYS A 660 19.31 -11.45 21.89
N VAL A 661 19.65 -11.98 20.71
CA VAL A 661 21.04 -12.16 20.28
C VAL A 661 21.33 -11.20 19.13
N GLY A 662 21.01 -9.90 19.33
CA GLY A 662 21.23 -8.84 18.36
C GLY A 662 20.07 -8.54 17.41
N ASP A 663 18.94 -9.25 17.53
CA ASP A 663 17.71 -8.97 16.78
C ASP A 663 16.72 -8.13 17.61
N ILE A 664 16.69 -6.83 17.32
CA ILE A 664 15.83 -5.85 17.99
C ILE A 664 14.36 -6.03 17.56
N GLY A 665 14.10 -6.56 16.36
CA GLY A 665 12.75 -6.82 15.87
C GLY A 665 12.00 -7.79 16.77
N ALA A 666 12.63 -8.90 17.15
CA ALA A 666 12.05 -9.88 18.07
C ALA A 666 11.71 -9.27 19.45
N VAL A 667 12.55 -8.36 19.95
CA VAL A 667 12.30 -7.65 21.22
C VAL A 667 11.02 -6.83 21.16
N ILE A 668 10.82 -6.08 20.07
CA ILE A 668 9.63 -5.24 19.85
C ILE A 668 8.37 -6.10 19.70
N GLN A 669 8.46 -7.22 18.98
CA GLN A 669 7.33 -8.13 18.76
C GLN A 669 6.89 -8.83 20.06
N ILE A 670 7.82 -9.42 20.82
CA ILE A 670 7.52 -10.05 22.11
C ILE A 670 6.88 -9.03 23.07
N TYR A 671 7.42 -7.80 23.13
CA TYR A 671 6.86 -6.75 23.97
C TYR A 671 5.42 -6.38 23.56
N GLN A 672 5.15 -6.23 22.25
CA GLN A 672 3.80 -5.97 21.76
C GLN A 672 2.82 -7.07 22.18
N GLU A 673 3.20 -8.33 22.03
CA GLU A 673 2.32 -9.45 22.36
C GLU A 673 2.01 -9.52 23.86
N ILE A 674 2.99 -9.19 24.71
CA ILE A 674 2.77 -9.01 26.15
C ILE A 674 1.71 -7.91 26.40
N LEU A 675 1.74 -6.80 25.66
CA LEU A 675 0.78 -5.69 25.79
C LEU A 675 -0.65 -6.00 25.29
N THR A 676 -0.81 -6.94 24.36
CA THR A 676 -2.13 -7.28 23.79
C THR A 676 -3.03 -8.10 24.73
N GLY A 677 -2.51 -8.58 25.86
CA GLY A 677 -3.25 -9.32 26.89
C GLY A 677 -4.01 -8.44 27.91
N ASN A 678 -4.81 -9.08 28.77
CA ASN A 678 -5.68 -8.44 29.76
C ASN A 678 -4.91 -7.39 30.60
N ARG A 679 -5.30 -6.10 30.48
CA ARG A 679 -4.58 -4.93 31.03
C ARG A 679 -4.72 -4.74 32.55
N SER A 680 -5.29 -5.70 33.26
CA SER A 680 -5.56 -5.59 34.69
C SER A 680 -4.31 -5.96 35.51
N GLY A 681 -3.51 -4.95 35.84
CA GLY A 681 -2.36 -5.04 36.75
C GLY A 681 -1.02 -4.87 36.06
N LEU A 682 -0.28 -3.82 36.42
CA LEU A 682 1.12 -3.62 36.07
C LEU A 682 2.01 -3.82 37.32
N PRO A 683 3.19 -4.44 37.20
CA PRO A 683 3.75 -5.07 36.00
C PRO A 683 2.91 -6.28 35.53
N VAL A 684 2.98 -6.60 34.23
CA VAL A 684 2.28 -7.77 33.66
C VAL A 684 2.72 -9.05 34.37
N SER A 685 1.79 -9.93 34.72
CA SER A 685 2.09 -11.15 35.47
C SER A 685 3.20 -12.00 34.82
N PRO A 686 4.16 -12.55 35.59
CA PRO A 686 5.20 -13.46 35.07
C PRO A 686 4.68 -14.63 34.26
N GLU A 687 3.51 -15.18 34.61
CA GLU A 687 2.87 -16.29 33.90
C GLU A 687 2.54 -15.93 32.45
N ARG A 688 1.92 -14.75 32.25
CA ARG A 688 1.60 -14.25 30.91
C ARG A 688 2.85 -13.94 30.09
N GLN A 689 3.87 -13.36 30.72
CA GLN A 689 5.13 -13.08 30.02
C GLN A 689 5.78 -14.39 29.55
N HIS A 690 5.81 -15.41 30.41
CA HIS A 690 6.38 -16.72 30.08
C HIS A 690 5.63 -17.42 28.95
N GLU A 691 4.29 -17.39 28.99
CA GLU A 691 3.43 -17.89 27.92
C GLU A 691 3.81 -17.26 26.56
N VAL A 692 3.91 -15.93 26.50
CA VAL A 692 4.31 -15.23 25.27
C VAL A 692 5.69 -15.64 24.79
N PHE A 693 6.68 -15.79 25.69
CA PHE A 693 8.02 -16.28 25.31
C PHE A 693 7.97 -17.68 24.69
N GLN A 694 7.17 -18.60 25.24
CA GLN A 694 7.01 -19.96 24.73
C GLN A 694 6.28 -19.99 23.39
N ASP A 695 5.18 -19.23 23.27
CA ASP A 695 4.42 -19.10 22.02
C ASP A 695 5.29 -18.53 20.89
N PHE A 696 6.12 -17.52 21.22
CA PHE A 696 7.06 -16.93 20.26
C PHE A 696 8.15 -17.93 19.81
N CYS A 697 8.67 -18.75 20.74
CA CYS A 697 9.62 -19.83 20.44
C CYS A 697 9.01 -20.88 19.49
N ALA A 698 7.81 -21.37 19.80
CA ALA A 698 7.15 -22.41 19.03
C ALA A 698 6.88 -21.98 17.58
N ARG A 699 6.42 -20.75 17.36
CA ARG A 699 6.23 -20.16 16.02
C ARG A 699 7.52 -20.11 15.22
N HIS A 700 8.59 -19.66 15.86
CA HIS A 700 9.89 -19.52 15.20
C HIS A 700 10.50 -20.88 14.82
N LEU A 701 10.34 -21.91 15.67
CA LEU A 701 10.76 -23.28 15.35
C LEU A 701 9.99 -23.87 14.16
N TYR A 702 8.70 -23.56 14.02
CA TYR A 702 7.93 -24.00 12.86
C TYR A 702 8.31 -23.27 11.57
N SER A 703 8.56 -21.96 11.65
CA SER A 703 9.05 -21.19 10.52
C SER A 703 10.37 -21.74 9.98
N LEU A 704 11.26 -22.23 10.86
CA LEU A 704 12.47 -22.96 10.47
C LEU A 704 12.16 -24.28 9.78
N ASP A 705 11.25 -25.09 10.34
CA ASP A 705 10.85 -26.41 9.79
C ASP A 705 10.35 -26.32 8.35
N ARG A 706 9.55 -25.30 8.04
CA ARG A 706 8.96 -25.09 6.71
C ARG A 706 9.96 -24.77 5.62
N ARG A 707 11.18 -24.33 5.96
CA ARG A 707 12.22 -24.00 4.96
C ARG A 707 12.87 -25.23 4.33
N GLY A 708 12.45 -26.45 4.71
CA GLY A 708 12.73 -27.68 3.98
C GLY A 708 14.09 -28.31 4.29
N SER A 709 14.54 -28.21 5.53
CA SER A 709 15.85 -28.68 5.98
C SER A 709 15.81 -29.16 7.44
N ASP A 710 16.85 -29.87 7.83
CA ASP A 710 17.22 -30.25 9.19
C ASP A 710 17.56 -29.08 10.13
N LEU A 711 17.30 -27.82 9.75
CA LEU A 711 17.59 -26.61 10.54
C LEU A 711 16.93 -26.64 11.92
N LYS A 712 15.67 -27.07 11.98
CA LYS A 712 14.93 -27.25 13.24
C LYS A 712 15.64 -28.28 14.11
N THR A 713 16.06 -29.40 13.52
CA THR A 713 16.79 -30.47 14.21
C THR A 713 18.08 -29.92 14.81
N VAL A 714 18.90 -29.21 14.04
CA VAL A 714 20.14 -28.58 14.54
C VAL A 714 19.86 -27.65 15.73
N ALA A 715 18.80 -26.83 15.64
CA ALA A 715 18.44 -25.91 16.72
C ALA A 715 18.01 -26.64 18.01
N LEU A 716 17.20 -27.69 17.89
CA LEU A 716 16.75 -28.50 19.03
C LEU A 716 17.91 -29.28 19.66
N GLN A 717 18.75 -29.93 18.86
CA GLN A 717 19.90 -30.69 19.35
C GLN A 717 20.90 -29.79 20.10
N PHE A 718 21.12 -28.57 19.63
CA PHE A 718 21.93 -27.57 20.34
C PHE A 718 21.28 -27.16 21.67
N ALA A 719 19.97 -26.89 21.67
CA ALA A 719 19.24 -26.48 22.86
C ALA A 719 19.20 -27.58 23.93
N GLU A 720 19.02 -28.84 23.53
CA GLU A 720 19.06 -30.01 24.42
C GLU A 720 20.44 -30.19 25.06
N ALA A 721 21.52 -30.10 24.27
CA ALA A 721 22.88 -30.18 24.80
C ALA A 721 23.14 -29.06 25.84
N SER A 722 22.68 -27.84 25.55
CA SER A 722 22.77 -26.70 26.46
C SER A 722 21.98 -26.91 27.75
N HIS A 723 20.74 -27.38 27.65
CA HIS A 723 19.88 -27.69 28.78
C HIS A 723 20.50 -28.78 29.68
N GLN A 724 21.01 -29.86 29.08
CA GLN A 724 21.64 -30.94 29.83
C GLN A 724 22.84 -30.46 30.66
N LEU A 725 23.76 -29.71 30.05
CA LEU A 725 24.93 -29.18 30.77
C LEU A 725 24.54 -28.19 31.89
N LEU A 726 23.46 -27.43 31.69
CA LEU A 726 22.89 -26.58 32.74
C LEU A 726 22.33 -27.42 33.91
N MET A 727 21.51 -28.44 33.62
CA MET A 727 20.97 -29.35 34.63
C MET A 727 22.07 -30.10 35.40
N GLU A 728 23.10 -30.61 34.70
CA GLU A 728 24.26 -31.27 35.33
C GLU A 728 25.00 -30.32 36.29
N SER A 729 25.17 -29.05 35.89
CA SER A 729 25.84 -28.05 36.73
C SER A 729 25.04 -27.66 37.97
N GLY A 730 23.71 -27.72 37.89
CA GLY A 730 22.81 -27.43 39.02
C GLY A 730 22.73 -28.55 40.07
N LYS A 731 23.08 -29.80 39.71
CA LYS A 731 23.17 -30.93 40.65
C LYS A 731 24.35 -30.81 41.65
N GLY A 732 25.23 -29.81 41.48
CA GLY A 732 26.36 -29.52 42.38
C GLY A 732 25.99 -28.72 43.65
N LYS A 733 27.00 -28.27 44.43
CA LYS A 733 26.75 -27.44 45.64
C LYS A 733 25.94 -26.17 45.27
N PRO A 734 25.07 -25.64 46.16
CA PRO A 734 24.21 -24.46 45.89
C PRO A 734 24.98 -23.20 45.44
N THR A 735 26.26 -23.09 45.84
CA THR A 735 27.18 -22.00 45.47
C THR A 735 28.01 -22.27 44.21
N GLY A 736 27.78 -23.38 43.52
CA GLY A 736 28.47 -23.76 42.29
C GLY A 736 28.14 -22.85 41.10
N ARG A 737 29.10 -22.72 40.17
CA ARG A 737 28.90 -22.04 38.89
C ARG A 737 27.92 -22.84 38.02
N ILE A 738 26.80 -22.22 37.64
CA ILE A 738 25.85 -22.79 36.67
C ILE A 738 26.35 -22.56 35.26
N ARG A 739 26.42 -23.65 34.48
CA ARG A 739 26.84 -23.67 33.08
C ARG A 739 25.70 -23.22 32.18
N GLN A 740 25.97 -22.33 31.23
CA GLN A 740 25.02 -21.78 30.25
C GLN A 740 25.68 -21.69 28.88
N TYR A 741 25.56 -22.75 28.07
CA TYR A 741 26.17 -22.84 26.74
C TYR A 741 25.27 -22.22 25.66
N THR A 742 25.61 -21.03 25.19
CA THR A 742 24.79 -20.28 24.23
C THR A 742 25.58 -19.84 22.98
N SER A 743 26.82 -20.28 22.83
CA SER A 743 27.68 -19.94 21.70
C SER A 743 28.52 -21.14 21.23
N LEU A 744 28.99 -21.06 19.99
CA LEU A 744 29.73 -22.10 19.29
C LEU A 744 30.90 -21.49 18.53
N TYR A 745 32.11 -21.99 18.77
CA TYR A 745 33.31 -21.62 18.02
C TYR A 745 33.67 -22.76 17.07
N VAL A 746 33.78 -22.42 15.79
CA VAL A 746 34.05 -23.38 14.73
C VAL A 746 35.42 -23.08 14.12
N ARG A 747 36.23 -24.11 13.92
CA ARG A 747 37.51 -24.01 13.22
C ARG A 747 37.54 -25.04 12.08
N VAL A 748 37.61 -24.57 10.84
CA VAL A 748 37.69 -25.44 9.67
C VAL A 748 39.15 -25.83 9.44
N THR A 749 39.46 -27.10 9.67
CA THR A 749 40.83 -27.68 9.62
C THR A 749 40.92 -28.96 8.79
N SER A 750 39.80 -29.53 8.35
CA SER A 750 39.70 -30.76 7.55
C SER A 750 38.44 -30.72 6.67
N GLY A 751 38.34 -31.65 5.70
CA GLY A 751 37.17 -31.83 4.84
C GLY A 751 37.06 -30.83 3.69
N GLU A 752 35.93 -30.88 2.96
CA GLU A 752 35.69 -30.01 1.81
C GLU A 752 35.24 -28.61 2.25
N LEU A 753 36.15 -27.63 2.13
CA LEU A 753 35.96 -26.25 2.59
C LEU A 753 34.67 -25.63 2.07
N GLN A 754 34.38 -25.74 0.77
CA GLN A 754 33.23 -25.08 0.16
C GLN A 754 31.90 -25.62 0.69
N THR A 755 31.80 -26.93 0.90
CA THR A 755 30.60 -27.61 1.41
C THR A 755 30.33 -27.21 2.86
N GLN A 756 31.35 -27.22 3.73
CA GLN A 756 31.20 -26.76 5.11
C GLN A 756 30.89 -25.26 5.20
N MET A 757 31.52 -24.43 4.37
CA MET A 757 31.22 -23.00 4.29
C MET A 757 29.79 -22.72 3.86
N ASN A 758 29.29 -23.42 2.84
CA ASN A 758 27.92 -23.29 2.38
C ASN A 758 26.92 -23.70 3.46
N ARG A 759 27.21 -24.77 4.20
CA ARG A 759 26.35 -25.26 5.28
C ARG A 759 26.31 -24.33 6.50
N LEU A 760 27.46 -23.79 6.91
CA LEU A 760 27.53 -22.77 7.95
C LEU A 760 26.80 -21.49 7.53
N ARG A 761 26.90 -21.10 6.25
CA ARG A 761 26.15 -19.97 5.69
C ARG A 761 24.64 -20.22 5.78
N GLU A 762 24.18 -21.40 5.38
CA GLU A 762 22.77 -21.79 5.47
C GLU A 762 22.21 -21.66 6.90
N LEU A 763 22.96 -22.12 7.92
CA LEU A 763 22.56 -22.01 9.32
C LEU A 763 22.45 -20.56 9.82
N VAL A 764 23.29 -19.67 9.30
CA VAL A 764 23.26 -18.23 9.61
C VAL A 764 22.16 -17.52 8.82
N ASP A 765 21.96 -17.85 7.55
CA ASP A 765 20.90 -17.31 6.69
C ASP A 765 19.50 -17.70 7.21
N ALA A 766 19.38 -18.91 7.74
CA ALA A 766 18.22 -19.39 8.46
C ALA A 766 17.99 -18.67 9.81
N GLY A 767 19.02 -18.02 10.33
CA GLY A 767 18.99 -17.31 11.61
C GLY A 767 19.06 -18.22 12.83
N VAL A 768 19.41 -19.51 12.67
CA VAL A 768 19.63 -20.47 13.79
C VAL A 768 20.78 -19.98 14.66
N PHE A 769 21.87 -19.60 13.99
CA PHE A 769 23.03 -18.99 14.61
C PHE A 769 23.26 -17.58 14.07
N VAL A 770 23.86 -16.78 14.93
CA VAL A 770 24.28 -15.41 14.64
C VAL A 770 25.79 -15.39 14.53
N PHE A 771 26.32 -14.92 13.39
CA PHE A 771 27.74 -14.66 13.26
C PHE A 771 28.15 -13.46 14.12
N THR A 772 29.07 -13.68 15.07
CA THR A 772 29.55 -12.65 16.03
C THR A 772 31.05 -12.35 15.88
N GLY A 773 31.67 -12.84 14.81
CA GLY A 773 33.05 -12.51 14.43
C GLY A 773 33.90 -13.73 14.09
N GLY A 774 35.08 -13.47 13.52
CA GLY A 774 36.03 -14.48 13.04
C GLY A 774 37.01 -13.84 12.06
N THR A 775 38.31 -14.09 12.21
CA THR A 775 39.33 -13.62 11.26
C THR A 775 40.13 -14.81 10.77
N ALA A 776 40.50 -14.81 9.49
CA ALA A 776 41.63 -15.63 9.02
C ALA A 776 42.88 -15.07 9.71
N ARG A 777 43.39 -15.76 10.73
CA ARG A 777 44.66 -15.39 11.37
C ARG A 777 45.81 -16.01 10.58
N THR A 778 46.38 -15.26 9.64
CA THR A 778 47.69 -15.56 9.06
C THR A 778 48.81 -14.99 9.93
N LYS A 779 49.04 -15.59 11.11
CA LYS A 779 50.28 -15.36 11.87
C LYS A 779 50.74 -16.65 12.52
N THR A 780 51.32 -17.52 11.70
CA THR A 780 52.39 -18.46 12.06
C THR A 780 53.00 -18.99 10.75
N HIS A 781 54.30 -19.30 10.79
CA HIS A 781 55.16 -19.60 9.63
C HIS A 781 54.95 -21.03 9.07
N ASP A 782 53.86 -21.71 9.47
CA ASP A 782 53.51 -23.06 9.04
C ASP A 782 52.09 -23.09 8.47
N SER A 783 52.01 -23.53 7.20
CA SER A 783 50.89 -24.08 6.43
C SER A 783 49.42 -23.84 6.85
N ASP A 784 48.68 -23.30 5.88
CA ASP A 784 47.22 -23.11 5.72
C ASP A 784 46.47 -22.05 6.56
N PRO A 785 45.71 -21.13 5.91
CA PRO A 785 44.87 -20.16 6.60
C PRO A 785 43.72 -20.87 7.32
N VAL A 786 43.80 -20.93 8.65
CA VAL A 786 42.72 -21.47 9.48
C VAL A 786 41.56 -20.47 9.53
N HIS A 787 40.41 -20.84 8.98
CA HIS A 787 39.17 -20.08 9.09
C HIS A 787 38.48 -20.39 10.42
N GLN A 788 38.37 -19.39 11.30
CA GLN A 788 37.70 -19.49 12.60
C GLN A 788 36.42 -18.65 12.61
N PHE A 789 35.29 -19.25 13.02
CA PHE A 789 33.98 -18.61 13.14
C PHE A 789 33.50 -18.62 14.60
N LYS A 790 32.90 -17.51 15.03
CA LYS A 790 32.21 -17.40 16.31
C LYS A 790 30.72 -17.23 16.05
N LEU A 791 29.95 -18.19 16.52
CA LEU A 791 28.50 -18.26 16.34
C LEU A 791 27.84 -18.11 17.71
N SER A 792 26.79 -17.31 17.80
CA SER A 792 25.91 -17.24 18.97
C SER A 792 24.58 -17.90 18.63
N PHE A 793 24.13 -18.82 19.46
CA PHE A 793 22.86 -19.50 19.27
C PHE A 793 21.72 -18.52 19.53
N ARG A 794 20.75 -18.44 18.63
CA ARG A 794 19.58 -17.59 18.82
C ARG A 794 18.67 -18.26 19.85
N LYS A 795 18.87 -17.91 21.13
CA LYS A 795 18.29 -18.55 22.32
C LYS A 795 16.77 -18.69 22.28
N LEU A 796 16.11 -17.86 21.48
CA LEU A 796 14.69 -17.98 21.18
C LEU A 796 14.28 -19.40 20.78
N TYR A 797 15.09 -20.12 19.99
CA TYR A 797 14.77 -21.48 19.57
C TYR A 797 14.92 -22.53 20.68
N GLY A 798 15.56 -22.18 21.80
CA GLY A 798 15.77 -23.09 22.94
C GLY A 798 14.84 -22.87 24.12
N LEU A 799 13.91 -21.90 24.07
CA LEU A 799 13.03 -21.59 25.21
C LEU A 799 12.10 -22.77 25.54
N ALA A 800 11.66 -23.52 24.54
CA ALA A 800 10.88 -24.75 24.70
C ALA A 800 11.66 -25.84 25.47
N ASN A 801 12.98 -25.93 25.26
CA ASN A 801 13.86 -26.85 25.97
C ASN A 801 14.36 -26.29 27.33
N TYR A 802 13.84 -25.15 27.78
CA TYR A 802 14.25 -24.50 29.02
C TYR A 802 15.77 -24.26 29.11
N ILE A 803 16.36 -23.55 28.15
CA ILE A 803 17.78 -23.16 28.24
C ILE A 803 17.99 -21.90 29.11
N GLY A 804 19.23 -21.73 29.59
CA GLY A 804 19.67 -20.49 30.24
C GLY A 804 19.84 -19.34 29.25
N LEU A 805 19.74 -18.10 29.75
CA LEU A 805 19.76 -16.88 28.91
C LEU A 805 21.09 -16.10 28.96
N SER A 806 22.04 -16.49 29.81
CA SER A 806 23.32 -15.80 29.95
C SER A 806 24.38 -16.32 28.96
N ASP A 807 25.20 -15.42 28.40
CA ASP A 807 26.29 -15.77 27.47
C ASP A 807 27.61 -16.10 28.20
N ARG A 808 27.60 -17.14 29.05
CA ARG A 808 28.76 -17.50 29.89
C ARG A 808 29.66 -18.58 29.28
N ASP A 809 29.08 -19.57 28.60
CA ASP A 809 29.81 -20.74 28.10
C ASP A 809 29.67 -20.93 26.58
N ARG A 810 30.60 -21.69 25.99
CA ARG A 810 30.67 -21.93 24.55
C ARG A 810 31.10 -23.34 24.22
N PHE A 811 30.55 -23.88 23.13
CA PHE A 811 31.05 -25.09 22.48
C PHE A 811 32.22 -24.74 21.56
N GLU A 812 33.15 -25.67 21.35
CA GLU A 812 34.26 -25.54 20.41
C GLU A 812 34.28 -26.79 19.52
N LEU A 813 34.19 -26.62 18.20
CA LEU A 813 34.19 -27.70 17.21
C LEU A 813 35.29 -27.47 16.16
N SER A 814 35.98 -28.55 15.78
CA SER A 814 37.03 -28.57 14.76
C SER A 814 37.26 -29.99 14.23
N GLY A 815 37.87 -30.12 13.06
CA GLY A 815 38.20 -31.44 12.51
C GLY A 815 36.96 -32.29 12.19
N GLU A 816 37.07 -33.60 12.43
CA GLU A 816 36.00 -34.59 12.18
C GLU A 816 34.70 -34.30 12.97
N ASP A 817 34.79 -33.76 14.19
CA ASP A 817 33.60 -33.42 14.99
C ASP A 817 32.76 -32.30 14.31
N LEU A 818 33.41 -31.35 13.63
CA LEU A 818 32.71 -30.32 12.88
C LEU A 818 32.03 -30.91 11.63
N GLU A 819 32.73 -31.77 10.90
CA GLU A 819 32.19 -32.44 9.71
C GLU A 819 30.95 -33.27 10.08
N ARG A 820 31.05 -34.08 11.14
CA ARG A 820 29.93 -34.88 11.64
C ARG A 820 28.78 -34.01 12.11
N TRP A 821 29.03 -32.93 12.85
CA TRP A 821 27.96 -32.03 13.30
C TRP A 821 27.20 -31.34 12.16
N LEU A 822 27.91 -30.97 11.07
CA LEU A 822 27.29 -30.32 9.91
C LEU A 822 26.53 -31.31 8.99
N ALA A 823 27.00 -32.56 8.90
CA ALA A 823 26.46 -33.60 8.02
C ALA A 823 25.39 -34.48 8.67
N GLU A 824 25.46 -34.71 9.99
CA GLU A 824 24.55 -35.56 10.77
C GLU A 824 23.84 -34.75 11.88
N PRO A 825 22.82 -33.95 11.54
CA PRO A 825 22.09 -33.10 12.49
C PRO A 825 21.53 -33.86 13.69
N GLU A 826 21.03 -35.08 13.49
CA GLU A 826 20.45 -35.93 14.54
C GLU A 826 21.48 -36.35 15.59
N ALA A 827 22.75 -36.50 15.20
CA ALA A 827 23.86 -36.78 16.11
C ALA A 827 24.42 -35.50 16.77
N GLY A 828 23.85 -34.32 16.47
CA GLY A 828 24.40 -33.03 16.88
C GLY A 828 24.59 -32.89 18.39
N ARG A 829 23.64 -33.39 19.20
CA ARG A 829 23.73 -33.36 20.67
C ARG A 829 24.86 -34.26 21.18
N GLU A 830 25.00 -35.46 20.64
CA GLU A 830 26.07 -36.40 21.00
C GLU A 830 27.44 -35.74 20.78
N VAL A 831 27.64 -35.15 19.60
CA VAL A 831 28.89 -34.48 19.21
C VAL A 831 29.22 -33.32 20.16
N LEU A 832 28.23 -32.50 20.52
CA LEU A 832 28.44 -31.35 21.42
C LEU A 832 28.75 -31.77 22.87
N LEU A 833 28.25 -32.91 23.34
CA LEU A 833 28.41 -33.38 24.72
C LEU A 833 29.67 -34.24 24.93
N ARG A 834 30.22 -34.85 23.87
CA ARG A 834 31.28 -35.87 23.89
C ARG A 834 32.47 -35.57 24.80
N ASN A 835 32.85 -34.30 24.91
CA ASN A 835 34.01 -33.84 25.69
C ASN A 835 33.64 -33.01 26.94
N LEU A 836 32.36 -32.86 27.26
CA LEU A 836 31.86 -31.91 28.28
C LEU A 836 30.95 -32.53 29.35
N SER A 837 30.22 -33.61 29.02
CA SER A 837 29.37 -34.33 29.99
C SER A 837 30.17 -35.41 30.73
N THR A 838 29.87 -35.59 32.02
CA THR A 838 30.48 -36.62 32.88
C THR A 838 29.50 -37.73 33.28
N GLY A 839 28.27 -37.71 32.78
CA GLY A 839 27.21 -38.67 33.15
C GLY A 839 26.87 -39.63 32.03
N GLN A 840 26.69 -40.91 32.35
CA GLN A 840 25.97 -41.85 31.49
C GLN A 840 24.49 -41.45 31.45
N TYR A 841 23.91 -41.43 30.26
CA TYR A 841 22.51 -41.11 30.03
C TYR A 841 21.64 -42.29 30.48
N GLU A 842 20.71 -42.09 31.42
CA GLU A 842 19.56 -42.97 31.58
C GLU A 842 18.50 -42.51 30.57
N GLU A 843 18.21 -43.35 29.57
CA GLU A 843 17.01 -43.20 28.75
C GLU A 843 15.79 -43.24 29.67
N TYR A 844 15.16 -42.10 29.89
CA TYR A 844 13.76 -42.10 30.29
C TYR A 844 12.95 -42.27 29.01
N SER A 845 12.36 -43.45 28.85
CA SER A 845 11.35 -43.71 27.83
C SER A 845 10.26 -42.66 27.91
N GLU A 846 9.85 -42.13 26.76
CA GLU A 846 8.59 -41.41 26.60
C GLU A 846 7.43 -42.40 26.77
N ASP A 847 7.20 -42.89 27.98
CA ASP A 847 5.92 -43.47 28.34
C ASP A 847 5.05 -42.33 28.85
N LEU A 848 4.23 -41.79 27.93
CA LEU A 848 3.05 -41.01 28.27
C LEU A 848 2.23 -41.81 29.30
N PRO A 849 2.06 -41.34 30.55
CA PRO A 849 1.15 -42.02 31.46
C PRO A 849 -0.27 -41.80 30.95
N GLU A 850 -1.01 -42.88 30.74
CA GLU A 850 -2.48 -42.84 30.72
C GLU A 850 -2.94 -42.09 31.96
N ALA A 851 -3.61 -40.95 31.75
CA ALA A 851 -4.21 -40.21 32.84
C ALA A 851 -5.42 -41.01 33.36
N ASP A 852 -5.26 -41.63 34.52
CA ASP A 852 -6.38 -42.14 35.31
C ASP A 852 -7.39 -41.01 35.52
N SER A 853 -8.53 -41.16 34.86
CA SER A 853 -9.64 -40.23 34.89
C SER A 853 -10.52 -40.50 36.11
N GLU A 854 -10.12 -40.01 37.27
CA GLU A 854 -11.02 -39.88 38.43
C GLU A 854 -10.85 -38.51 39.08
N ASP A 855 -11.26 -37.46 38.37
CA ASP A 855 -11.79 -36.26 38.99
C ASP A 855 -13.00 -35.82 38.17
N GLU A 856 -14.18 -35.80 38.79
CA GLU A 856 -15.42 -35.40 38.17
C GLU A 856 -15.26 -34.04 37.44
N PRO A 857 -15.84 -33.88 36.23
CA PRO A 857 -15.75 -32.63 35.51
C PRO A 857 -16.52 -31.57 36.28
N ARG A 858 -15.80 -30.68 36.99
CA ARG A 858 -16.36 -29.38 37.34
C ARG A 858 -16.77 -28.72 36.03
N ARG A 859 -18.08 -28.68 35.78
CA ARG A 859 -18.70 -27.79 34.78
C ARG A 859 -18.24 -26.37 35.10
N PHE A 860 -17.20 -25.92 34.42
CA PHE A 860 -16.97 -24.50 34.24
C PHE A 860 -18.11 -24.02 33.36
N GLU A 861 -19.05 -23.31 33.97
CA GLU A 861 -19.94 -22.44 33.22
C GLU A 861 -19.05 -21.54 32.34
N PRO A 862 -19.31 -21.45 31.03
CA PRO A 862 -18.56 -20.57 30.17
C PRO A 862 -18.69 -19.15 30.73
N ALA A 863 -17.56 -18.54 31.08
CA ALA A 863 -17.52 -17.12 31.38
C ALA A 863 -18.23 -16.39 30.22
N PRO A 864 -19.12 -15.43 30.52
CA PRO A 864 -19.87 -14.73 29.48
C PRO A 864 -18.86 -14.15 28.48
N ARG A 865 -19.13 -14.38 27.18
CA ARG A 865 -18.39 -13.81 26.05
C ARG A 865 -18.04 -12.36 26.38
N ALA A 866 -16.79 -12.10 26.73
CA ALA A 866 -16.26 -10.77 26.75
C ALA A 866 -16.22 -10.32 25.29
N ALA A 867 -17.30 -9.65 24.86
CA ALA A 867 -17.27 -8.79 23.71
C ALA A 867 -16.02 -7.94 23.85
N GLY A 868 -15.08 -8.12 22.92
CA GLY A 868 -13.86 -7.34 22.91
C GLY A 868 -14.25 -5.88 22.93
N ILE A 869 -13.89 -5.18 24.01
CA ILE A 869 -13.87 -3.72 24.03
C ILE A 869 -12.69 -3.32 23.15
N GLN A 870 -12.93 -3.40 21.84
CA GLN A 870 -12.25 -2.58 20.87
C GLN A 870 -12.64 -1.14 21.23
N MET A 871 -11.67 -0.24 21.36
CA MET A 871 -11.91 1.18 21.55
C MET A 871 -12.79 1.68 20.40
N ASP A 872 -14.07 1.86 20.70
CA ASP A 872 -15.11 2.20 19.75
C ASP A 872 -15.24 3.72 19.60
N LEU A 873 -14.15 4.38 19.20
CA LEU A 873 -14.17 5.80 18.86
C LEU A 873 -14.60 6.05 17.40
N LEU A 874 -14.95 4.99 16.65
CA LEU A 874 -15.32 5.04 15.23
C LEU A 874 -16.75 4.53 14.94
N ALA A 875 -17.44 3.77 15.82
CA ALA A 875 -18.83 3.37 15.56
C ALA A 875 -19.89 4.44 15.86
N GLN A 876 -19.52 5.62 16.38
CA GLN A 876 -20.44 6.76 16.46
C GLN A 876 -20.72 7.42 15.09
N LEU A 877 -20.11 6.92 14.00
CA LEU A 877 -20.38 7.33 12.63
C LEU A 877 -21.10 6.22 11.84
N LYS A 878 -22.27 5.80 12.32
CA LYS A 878 -23.24 5.09 11.45
C LYS A 878 -24.20 6.13 10.89
N PRO A 879 -24.17 6.44 9.59
CA PRO A 879 -25.31 7.10 8.96
C PRO A 879 -26.43 6.06 8.81
N ASP A 880 -27.55 6.29 9.49
CA ASP A 880 -28.81 5.58 9.21
C ASP A 880 -29.24 5.94 7.79
N LEU A 881 -28.94 5.07 6.83
CA LEU A 881 -29.38 5.17 5.45
C LEU A 881 -30.64 4.31 5.26
N GLN A 882 -31.77 4.86 5.70
CA GLN A 882 -33.07 4.58 5.09
C GLN A 882 -33.68 5.92 4.68
N VAL A 883 -33.28 6.41 3.51
CA VAL A 883 -33.89 7.57 2.87
C VAL A 883 -34.37 7.14 1.49
N ARG A 884 -35.67 7.34 1.24
CA ARG A 884 -36.28 7.15 -0.08
C ARG A 884 -35.63 8.13 -1.06
N LEU A 885 -35.06 7.60 -2.13
CA LEU A 885 -34.53 8.36 -3.27
C LEU A 885 -35.70 8.93 -4.06
N ASP A 886 -35.89 10.25 -4.01
CA ASP A 886 -36.55 10.98 -5.11
C ASP A 886 -35.42 11.55 -6.00
N GLU A 887 -35.44 11.14 -7.28
CA GLU A 887 -34.65 11.56 -8.44
C GLU A 887 -33.19 12.03 -8.18
N GLY A 888 -32.27 11.06 -8.05
CA GLY A 888 -30.85 11.26 -7.70
C GLY A 888 -29.87 11.36 -8.88
N LEU A 889 -28.69 11.91 -8.61
CA LEU A 889 -27.54 12.02 -9.52
C LEU A 889 -26.97 10.64 -9.89
N PRO A 890 -26.59 10.40 -11.17
CA PRO A 890 -26.13 9.08 -11.63
C PRO A 890 -24.81 8.66 -10.98
N LEU A 891 -24.68 7.40 -10.55
CA LEU A 891 -23.48 6.93 -9.85
C LEU A 891 -22.31 6.66 -10.82
N VAL A 892 -21.12 7.22 -10.54
CA VAL A 892 -19.93 7.10 -11.42
C VAL A 892 -19.40 5.65 -11.50
N PHE A 893 -19.49 4.95 -10.38
CA PHE A 893 -19.28 3.51 -10.32
C PHE A 893 -20.60 2.86 -9.89
N PRO A 894 -20.92 1.66 -10.40
CA PRO A 894 -22.09 0.94 -9.92
C PRO A 894 -22.03 0.87 -8.39
N PRO A 895 -23.14 1.14 -7.69
CA PRO A 895 -23.19 0.82 -6.28
C PRO A 895 -22.97 -0.68 -6.10
N ALA A 896 -22.82 -1.12 -4.86
CA ALA A 896 -22.60 -2.54 -4.58
C ALA A 896 -23.65 -3.37 -5.35
N PRO A 897 -23.20 -4.30 -6.21
CA PRO A 897 -24.13 -5.02 -7.07
C PRO A 897 -25.14 -5.76 -6.19
N SER A 898 -26.39 -5.79 -6.64
CA SER A 898 -27.41 -6.59 -5.97
C SER A 898 -27.14 -8.06 -6.26
N ILE A 899 -27.06 -8.86 -5.20
CA ILE A 899 -26.79 -10.29 -5.30
C ILE A 899 -27.96 -11.02 -4.66
N GLU A 900 -28.68 -11.80 -5.47
CA GLU A 900 -29.83 -12.59 -5.09
C GLU A 900 -29.53 -14.07 -5.34
N GLU A 901 -29.75 -14.93 -4.34
CA GLU A 901 -29.71 -16.38 -4.54
C GLU A 901 -31.05 -16.87 -5.10
N LEU A 902 -30.98 -17.57 -6.23
CA LEU A 902 -32.15 -18.08 -6.95
C LEU A 902 -32.38 -19.56 -6.66
N LYS A 903 -33.66 -19.93 -6.60
CA LYS A 903 -34.07 -21.34 -6.67
C LYS A 903 -33.96 -21.85 -8.11
N ALA A 904 -33.71 -23.15 -8.28
CA ALA A 904 -33.58 -23.77 -9.60
C ALA A 904 -34.78 -23.48 -10.52
N ASP A 905 -35.99 -23.51 -9.98
CA ASP A 905 -37.22 -23.24 -10.75
C ASP A 905 -37.23 -21.85 -11.38
N ALA A 906 -36.58 -20.86 -10.75
CA ALA A 906 -36.50 -19.49 -11.25
C ALA A 906 -35.56 -19.35 -12.47
N LEU A 907 -34.76 -20.38 -12.78
CA LEU A 907 -33.94 -20.44 -13.98
C LEU A 907 -34.64 -21.13 -15.16
N SER A 908 -35.75 -21.81 -14.92
CA SER A 908 -36.47 -22.59 -15.94
C SER A 908 -36.84 -21.70 -17.12
N ASP A 909 -36.50 -22.16 -18.34
CA ASP A 909 -36.82 -21.49 -19.61
C ASP A 909 -36.17 -20.12 -19.81
N ILE A 910 -35.22 -19.70 -18.96
CA ILE A 910 -34.43 -18.50 -19.23
C ILE A 910 -33.60 -18.71 -20.50
N VAL A 911 -33.77 -17.81 -21.47
CA VAL A 911 -32.91 -17.73 -22.65
C VAL A 911 -31.64 -16.95 -22.28
N VAL A 912 -30.49 -17.55 -22.53
CA VAL A 912 -29.17 -16.93 -22.34
C VAL A 912 -28.40 -17.00 -23.64
N ASP A 913 -27.62 -15.97 -23.91
CA ASP A 913 -26.80 -15.91 -25.12
C ASP A 913 -25.57 -16.81 -24.95
N ASP A 914 -24.85 -16.67 -23.85
CA ASP A 914 -23.64 -17.45 -23.55
C ASP A 914 -23.75 -18.23 -22.22
N LEU A 915 -23.48 -19.54 -22.29
CA LEU A 915 -23.22 -20.39 -21.13
C LEU A 915 -21.72 -20.74 -21.09
N VAL A 916 -21.02 -20.33 -20.04
CA VAL A 916 -19.60 -20.63 -19.84
C VAL A 916 -19.46 -21.84 -18.92
N VAL A 917 -18.71 -22.85 -19.36
CA VAL A 917 -18.41 -24.06 -18.57
C VAL A 917 -16.92 -24.39 -18.62
N GLY A 918 -16.38 -24.92 -17.52
CA GLY A 918 -15.04 -25.50 -17.48
C GLY A 918 -15.10 -27.01 -17.65
N LEU A 919 -14.37 -27.55 -18.63
CA LEU A 919 -14.29 -28.99 -18.91
C LEU A 919 -13.35 -29.67 -17.90
N GLY A 920 -13.79 -29.74 -16.63
CA GLY A 920 -12.98 -30.25 -15.53
C GLY A 920 -13.12 -31.76 -15.31
N PHE A 921 -12.18 -32.33 -14.53
CA PHE A 921 -12.13 -33.76 -14.21
C PHE A 921 -13.01 -34.19 -13.01
N GLU A 922 -13.54 -33.25 -12.22
CA GLU A 922 -14.36 -33.58 -11.04
C GLU A 922 -15.77 -34.05 -11.47
N GLU A 923 -16.34 -35.10 -10.85
CA GLU A 923 -17.69 -35.60 -11.18
C GLU A 923 -18.77 -34.49 -11.18
N ARG A 924 -18.63 -33.51 -10.28
CA ARG A 924 -19.55 -32.38 -10.15
C ARG A 924 -19.53 -31.42 -11.33
N THR A 925 -18.48 -31.37 -12.15
CA THR A 925 -18.42 -30.48 -13.32
C THR A 925 -19.38 -30.97 -14.41
N PHE A 926 -19.38 -32.29 -14.65
CA PHE A 926 -20.27 -32.94 -15.59
C PHE A 926 -21.73 -32.80 -15.15
N GLU A 927 -22.02 -33.14 -13.88
CA GLU A 927 -23.38 -33.01 -13.33
C GLU A 927 -23.89 -31.56 -13.33
N SER A 928 -23.04 -30.58 -12.97
CA SER A 928 -23.41 -29.16 -13.04
C SER A 928 -23.82 -28.73 -14.46
N THR A 929 -23.09 -29.21 -15.46
CA THR A 929 -23.40 -28.94 -16.88
C THR A 929 -24.73 -29.59 -17.29
N LEU A 930 -24.98 -30.84 -16.91
CA LEU A 930 -26.27 -31.49 -17.21
C LEU A 930 -27.46 -30.76 -16.58
N ARG A 931 -27.33 -30.37 -15.30
CA ARG A 931 -28.34 -29.60 -14.56
C ARG A 931 -28.62 -28.27 -15.24
N LEU A 932 -27.58 -27.51 -15.58
CA LEU A 932 -27.73 -26.22 -16.27
C LEU A 932 -28.40 -26.38 -17.62
N LEU A 933 -27.92 -27.30 -18.46
CA LEU A 933 -28.53 -27.55 -19.76
C LEU A 933 -30.03 -27.87 -19.61
N SER A 934 -30.45 -28.60 -18.55
CA SER A 934 -31.86 -28.91 -18.29
C SER A 934 -32.72 -27.72 -17.85
N LEU A 935 -32.11 -26.68 -17.26
CA LEU A 935 -32.83 -25.52 -16.71
C LEU A 935 -32.89 -24.35 -17.71
N ILE A 936 -31.82 -24.09 -18.46
CA ILE A 936 -31.67 -22.89 -19.29
C ILE A 936 -31.61 -23.20 -20.79
N LYS A 937 -32.01 -22.22 -21.61
CA LYS A 937 -31.90 -22.27 -23.09
C LYS A 937 -30.75 -21.39 -23.56
N ALA A 938 -29.56 -21.98 -23.68
CA ALA A 938 -28.37 -21.27 -24.16
C ALA A 938 -28.31 -21.21 -25.70
N ARG A 939 -27.96 -20.05 -26.27
CA ARG A 939 -27.69 -19.90 -27.72
C ARG A 939 -26.32 -20.41 -28.10
N ARG A 940 -25.35 -20.32 -27.19
CA ARG A 940 -23.99 -20.84 -27.36
C ARG A 940 -23.42 -21.29 -26.01
N VAL A 941 -22.56 -22.32 -26.07
CA VAL A 941 -21.72 -22.74 -24.94
C VAL A 941 -20.26 -22.43 -25.23
N LEU A 942 -19.62 -21.69 -24.32
CA LEU A 942 -18.18 -21.45 -24.28
C LEU A 942 -17.55 -22.45 -23.31
N ALA A 943 -16.83 -23.44 -23.82
CA ALA A 943 -16.25 -24.53 -23.04
C ALA A 943 -14.74 -24.39 -22.93
N LEU A 944 -14.25 -24.17 -21.71
CA LEU A 944 -12.82 -24.05 -21.45
C LEU A 944 -12.18 -25.44 -21.25
N ARG A 945 -11.29 -25.84 -22.16
CA ARG A 945 -10.56 -27.11 -22.12
C ARG A 945 -9.23 -26.96 -21.37
N TYR A 946 -8.95 -27.92 -20.49
CA TYR A 946 -7.70 -28.03 -19.72
C TYR A 946 -6.80 -29.13 -20.29
N GLU A 947 -5.53 -29.18 -19.88
CA GLU A 947 -4.60 -30.26 -20.26
C GLU A 947 -5.06 -31.64 -19.76
N ASN A 948 -5.77 -31.69 -18.64
CA ASN A 948 -6.41 -32.91 -18.18
C ASN A 948 -7.84 -32.98 -18.72
N ASP A 949 -8.08 -33.95 -19.59
CA ASP A 949 -9.35 -34.11 -20.30
C ASP A 949 -10.51 -34.58 -19.40
N GLY A 950 -10.28 -35.31 -18.32
CA GLY A 950 -11.33 -35.67 -17.34
C GLY A 950 -12.67 -36.11 -17.97
N HIS A 951 -13.75 -35.35 -17.73
CA HIS A 951 -15.08 -35.57 -18.31
C HIS A 951 -15.38 -34.73 -19.57
N ALA A 952 -14.37 -34.05 -20.15
CA ALA A 952 -14.51 -33.10 -21.25
C ALA A 952 -15.35 -33.65 -22.42
N ASP A 953 -15.01 -34.83 -22.93
CA ASP A 953 -15.69 -35.39 -24.10
C ASP A 953 -17.16 -35.74 -23.80
N ALA A 954 -17.46 -36.21 -22.58
CA ALA A 954 -18.83 -36.47 -22.16
C ALA A 954 -19.64 -35.16 -22.06
N MET A 955 -19.05 -34.11 -21.51
CA MET A 955 -19.66 -32.77 -21.43
C MET A 955 -19.92 -32.19 -22.84
N CYS A 956 -18.92 -32.24 -23.73
CA CYS A 956 -19.04 -31.77 -25.11
C CYS A 956 -20.13 -32.54 -25.88
N ARG A 957 -20.24 -33.86 -25.69
CA ARG A 957 -21.34 -34.66 -26.26
C ARG A 957 -22.70 -34.21 -25.75
N ALA A 958 -22.86 -34.04 -24.44
CA ALA A 958 -24.12 -33.61 -23.84
C ALA A 958 -24.61 -32.24 -24.36
N VAL A 959 -23.69 -31.31 -24.66
CA VAL A 959 -24.03 -30.01 -25.28
C VAL A 959 -24.47 -30.20 -26.74
N ARG A 960 -23.69 -30.97 -27.52
CA ARG A 960 -23.96 -31.21 -28.96
C ARG A 960 -25.27 -31.96 -29.19
N GLU A 961 -25.62 -32.91 -28.33
CA GLU A 961 -26.88 -33.68 -28.39
C GLU A 961 -28.13 -32.79 -28.25
N ARG A 962 -27.99 -31.61 -27.65
CA ARG A 962 -29.07 -30.61 -27.54
C ARG A 962 -29.11 -29.61 -28.69
N GLY A 963 -28.23 -29.76 -29.69
CA GLY A 963 -28.16 -28.87 -30.85
C GLY A 963 -27.63 -27.47 -30.54
N ILE A 964 -26.95 -27.28 -29.41
CA ILE A 964 -26.41 -25.97 -29.00
C ILE A 964 -25.00 -25.80 -29.60
N PRO A 965 -24.71 -24.68 -30.28
CA PRO A 965 -23.35 -24.33 -30.72
C PRO A 965 -22.33 -24.37 -29.56
N LEU A 966 -21.23 -25.07 -29.77
CA LEU A 966 -20.15 -25.26 -28.79
C LEU A 966 -18.85 -24.65 -29.33
N GLU A 967 -18.26 -23.73 -28.57
CA GLU A 967 -16.95 -23.13 -28.84
C GLU A 967 -15.96 -23.60 -27.77
N GLU A 968 -14.93 -24.34 -28.18
CA GLU A 968 -13.89 -24.84 -27.26
C GLU A 968 -12.72 -23.83 -27.20
N ILE A 969 -12.40 -23.36 -26.00
CA ILE A 969 -11.31 -22.41 -25.72
C ILE A 969 -10.20 -23.15 -24.98
N SER A 970 -8.95 -23.05 -25.42
CA SER A 970 -7.81 -23.61 -24.68
C SER A 970 -7.44 -22.74 -23.49
N TYR A 971 -7.20 -23.32 -22.31
CA TYR A 971 -6.75 -22.57 -21.13
C TYR A 971 -5.48 -21.74 -21.37
N GLY A 972 -4.53 -22.25 -22.17
CA GLY A 972 -3.30 -21.52 -22.51
C GLY A 972 -3.53 -20.23 -23.31
N SER A 973 -4.65 -20.13 -24.04
CA SER A 973 -4.98 -18.90 -24.78
C SER A 973 -5.56 -17.78 -23.89
N LEU A 974 -6.02 -18.12 -22.68
CA LEU A 974 -6.52 -17.19 -21.68
C LEU A 974 -5.39 -16.56 -20.83
N SER A 975 -4.21 -17.19 -20.79
CA SER A 975 -3.05 -16.67 -20.05
C SER A 975 -2.35 -15.46 -20.70
N ASP A 976 -2.69 -15.12 -21.95
CA ASP A 976 -2.13 -13.97 -22.67
C ASP A 976 -2.81 -12.63 -22.30
N GLY A 977 -3.66 -12.61 -21.27
CA GLY A 977 -4.24 -11.39 -20.71
C GLY A 977 -5.39 -10.78 -21.52
N LYS A 978 -5.84 -11.42 -22.61
CA LYS A 978 -7.05 -10.97 -23.35
C LYS A 978 -8.31 -11.27 -22.53
N SER A 979 -9.11 -10.23 -22.31
CA SER A 979 -10.40 -10.39 -21.63
C SER A 979 -11.36 -11.21 -22.51
N PRO A 980 -12.04 -12.23 -21.96
CA PRO A 980 -13.02 -12.99 -22.72
C PRO A 980 -14.21 -12.10 -23.10
N GLN A 981 -14.79 -12.33 -24.27
CA GLN A 981 -15.97 -11.61 -24.75
C GLN A 981 -17.22 -12.46 -24.50
N LEU A 982 -18.15 -11.91 -23.72
CA LEU A 982 -19.47 -12.49 -23.48
C LEU A 982 -20.51 -11.62 -24.18
N GLY A 983 -21.49 -12.26 -24.82
CA GLY A 983 -22.63 -11.60 -25.44
C GLY A 983 -23.86 -11.63 -24.52
N GLY A 984 -24.63 -10.55 -24.54
CA GLY A 984 -25.97 -10.47 -23.97
C GLY A 984 -26.11 -11.07 -22.57
N ARG A 985 -27.18 -11.82 -22.30
CA ARG A 985 -27.38 -12.43 -20.97
C ARG A 985 -26.50 -13.67 -20.86
N ALA A 986 -25.60 -13.70 -19.86
CA ALA A 986 -24.64 -14.78 -19.69
C ALA A 986 -24.83 -15.56 -18.39
N VAL A 987 -24.53 -16.87 -18.43
CA VAL A 987 -24.41 -17.75 -17.27
C VAL A 987 -22.98 -18.24 -17.17
N VAL A 988 -22.34 -18.07 -16.02
CA VAL A 988 -21.00 -18.59 -15.75
C VAL A 988 -21.08 -19.72 -14.72
N ASP A 989 -20.83 -20.95 -15.15
CA ASP A 989 -20.67 -22.09 -14.25
C ASP A 989 -19.27 -22.11 -13.65
N VAL A 990 -19.15 -21.66 -12.42
CA VAL A 990 -17.87 -21.59 -11.71
C VAL A 990 -17.42 -22.97 -11.20
N THR A 991 -18.25 -24.01 -11.32
CA THR A 991 -17.98 -25.35 -10.80
C THR A 991 -16.75 -25.99 -11.45
N GLY A 992 -16.63 -25.93 -12.77
CA GLY A 992 -15.49 -26.51 -13.51
C GLY A 992 -14.33 -25.55 -13.75
N LEU A 993 -14.54 -24.25 -13.55
CA LEU A 993 -13.53 -23.25 -13.85
C LEU A 993 -12.41 -23.22 -12.81
N VAL A 994 -11.15 -23.18 -13.27
CA VAL A 994 -10.00 -22.82 -12.43
C VAL A 994 -10.09 -21.35 -12.03
N LYS A 995 -9.56 -20.98 -10.84
CA LYS A 995 -9.72 -19.63 -10.27
C LYS A 995 -9.32 -18.49 -11.24
N PRO A 996 -8.20 -18.57 -12.00
CA PRO A 996 -7.87 -17.52 -12.98
C PRO A 996 -8.94 -17.36 -14.07
N ALA A 997 -9.43 -18.46 -14.64
CA ALA A 997 -10.45 -18.41 -15.68
C ALA A 997 -11.80 -17.93 -15.14
N LEU A 998 -12.20 -18.45 -13.98
CA LEU A 998 -13.38 -17.99 -13.24
C LEU A 998 -13.33 -16.48 -13.03
N PHE A 999 -12.20 -15.97 -12.54
CA PHE A 999 -12.00 -14.54 -12.31
C PHE A 999 -12.18 -13.74 -13.61
N SER A 1000 -11.53 -14.16 -14.69
CA SER A 1000 -11.63 -13.48 -16.00
C SER A 1000 -13.04 -13.45 -16.56
N PHE A 1001 -13.76 -14.58 -16.57
CA PHE A 1001 -15.12 -14.65 -17.12
C PHE A 1001 -16.15 -13.91 -16.27
N VAL A 1002 -16.12 -14.06 -14.95
CA VAL A 1002 -17.04 -13.33 -14.06
C VAL A 1002 -16.81 -11.82 -14.16
N ARG A 1003 -15.54 -11.39 -14.17
CA ARG A 1003 -15.19 -9.97 -14.30
C ARG A 1003 -15.61 -9.40 -15.66
N ALA A 1004 -15.42 -10.15 -16.75
CA ALA A 1004 -15.85 -9.75 -18.08
C ALA A 1004 -17.38 -9.67 -18.21
N GLY A 1005 -18.11 -10.67 -17.70
CA GLY A 1005 -19.57 -10.69 -17.71
C GLY A 1005 -20.17 -9.56 -16.91
N MET A 1006 -19.62 -9.30 -15.71
CA MET A 1006 -20.02 -8.15 -14.90
C MET A 1006 -19.73 -6.81 -15.55
N ARG A 1007 -18.78 -6.72 -16.51
CA ARG A 1007 -18.45 -5.46 -17.19
C ARG A 1007 -19.36 -5.14 -18.37
N THR A 1008 -19.73 -6.19 -19.09
CA THR A 1008 -20.45 -6.11 -20.36
C THR A 1008 -21.97 -6.14 -20.18
N ASN A 1009 -22.45 -6.78 -19.12
CA ASN A 1009 -23.88 -7.05 -18.93
C ASN A 1009 -24.43 -6.32 -17.70
N GLU A 1010 -25.70 -5.93 -17.77
CA GLU A 1010 -26.43 -5.39 -16.60
C GLU A 1010 -26.71 -6.49 -15.57
N GLU A 1011 -26.85 -7.74 -16.01
CA GLU A 1011 -27.13 -8.91 -15.19
C GLU A 1011 -26.22 -10.08 -15.57
N LEU A 1012 -25.65 -10.76 -14.57
CA LEU A 1012 -24.87 -11.98 -14.71
C LEU A 1012 -25.46 -13.08 -13.84
N LEU A 1013 -25.68 -14.26 -14.42
CA LEU A 1013 -26.08 -15.45 -13.68
C LEU A 1013 -24.85 -16.30 -13.37
N ILE A 1014 -24.75 -16.76 -12.13
CA ILE A 1014 -23.62 -17.57 -11.65
C ILE A 1014 -24.16 -18.89 -11.12
N ALA A 1015 -23.56 -20.00 -11.54
CA ALA A 1015 -23.91 -21.33 -11.06
C ALA A 1015 -22.72 -21.96 -10.34
N TYR A 1016 -22.99 -22.58 -9.19
CA TYR A 1016 -22.00 -23.31 -8.41
C TYR A 1016 -22.59 -24.61 -7.89
N THR A 1017 -21.93 -25.72 -8.18
CA THR A 1017 -22.26 -27.04 -7.64
C THR A 1017 -21.19 -27.49 -6.63
N SER A 1018 -21.63 -27.83 -5.43
CA SER A 1018 -20.75 -28.35 -4.37
C SER A 1018 -20.33 -29.80 -4.63
N ALA A 1019 -19.26 -30.25 -3.98
CA ALA A 1019 -18.90 -31.67 -3.90
C ALA A 1019 -19.53 -32.30 -2.66
N ALA A 1020 -19.75 -33.61 -2.67
CA ALA A 1020 -20.23 -34.32 -1.47
C ALA A 1020 -19.15 -34.39 -0.38
N GLN A 1021 -17.88 -34.52 -0.80
CA GLN A 1021 -16.71 -34.54 0.09
C GLN A 1021 -15.60 -33.64 -0.45
N TYR A 1022 -14.96 -32.92 0.46
CA TYR A 1022 -13.80 -32.05 0.19
C TYR A 1022 -12.60 -32.54 0.98
N TYR A 1023 -11.43 -32.53 0.35
CA TYR A 1023 -10.14 -32.72 1.02
C TYR A 1023 -9.55 -31.37 1.46
N PRO A 1024 -8.96 -31.29 2.67
CA PRO A 1024 -8.69 -32.39 3.62
C PRO A 1024 -9.96 -32.97 4.26
N LEU A 1025 -9.98 -34.25 4.66
CA LEU A 1025 -11.17 -34.88 5.25
C LEU A 1025 -11.40 -34.40 6.69
N GLU A 1026 -12.61 -34.65 7.21
CA GLU A 1026 -12.96 -34.27 8.58
C GLU A 1026 -12.03 -34.92 9.62
N THR A 1027 -11.60 -36.15 9.37
CA THR A 1027 -10.62 -36.88 10.20
C THR A 1027 -9.28 -36.16 10.26
N ASP A 1028 -8.78 -35.67 9.11
CA ASP A 1028 -7.49 -34.99 9.01
C ASP A 1028 -7.54 -33.64 9.74
N LEU A 1029 -8.67 -32.92 9.61
CA LEU A 1029 -8.87 -31.64 10.26
C LEU A 1029 -9.01 -31.78 11.79
N LYS A 1030 -9.59 -32.89 12.25
CA LYS A 1030 -9.73 -33.15 13.68
C LYS A 1030 -8.37 -33.31 14.37
N THR A 1031 -7.39 -33.94 13.73
CA THR A 1031 -6.01 -34.02 14.24
C THR A 1031 -5.42 -32.63 14.51
N VAL A 1032 -5.67 -31.67 13.63
CA VAL A 1032 -5.24 -30.27 13.82
C VAL A 1032 -5.97 -29.60 14.99
N LEU A 1033 -7.27 -29.84 15.12
CA LEU A 1033 -8.07 -29.25 16.20
C LEU A 1033 -7.75 -29.83 17.57
N ASP A 1034 -7.47 -31.13 17.65
CA ASP A 1034 -7.05 -31.80 18.88
C ASP A 1034 -5.68 -31.26 19.31
N ALA A 1035 -4.75 -31.07 18.36
CA ALA A 1035 -3.47 -30.41 18.61
C ALA A 1035 -3.64 -28.93 19.06
N TYR A 1036 -4.59 -28.19 18.46
CA TYR A 1036 -4.92 -26.83 18.88
C TYR A 1036 -5.47 -26.77 20.31
N SER A 1037 -6.34 -27.72 20.67
CA SER A 1037 -6.98 -27.80 21.98
C SER A 1037 -6.04 -28.24 23.10
N ALA A 1038 -4.95 -28.94 22.77
CA ALA A 1038 -3.90 -29.27 23.73
C ALA A 1038 -3.07 -28.05 24.17
N SER A 1039 -3.30 -26.87 23.56
CA SER A 1039 -2.47 -25.67 23.72
C SER A 1039 -0.98 -25.92 23.45
N ASP A 1040 -0.68 -26.96 22.68
CA ASP A 1040 0.67 -27.27 22.24
C ASP A 1040 0.85 -26.71 20.83
N HIS A 1041 1.44 -25.53 20.78
CA HIS A 1041 1.66 -24.81 19.55
C HIS A 1041 2.63 -25.54 18.59
N HIS A 1042 3.51 -26.40 19.10
CA HIS A 1042 4.42 -27.19 18.27
C HIS A 1042 3.69 -28.32 17.54
N LEU A 1043 2.84 -29.05 18.28
CA LEU A 1043 1.97 -30.07 17.73
C LEU A 1043 0.98 -29.48 16.73
N LEU A 1044 0.42 -28.31 17.03
CA LEU A 1044 -0.49 -27.60 16.14
C LEU A 1044 0.12 -27.33 14.77
N LEU A 1045 1.32 -26.77 14.75
CA LEU A 1045 1.97 -26.36 13.52
C LEU A 1045 2.46 -27.58 12.71
N THR A 1046 2.94 -28.63 13.38
CA THR A 1046 3.25 -29.92 12.75
C THR A 1046 1.99 -30.55 12.13
N ALA A 1047 0.89 -30.55 12.88
CA ALA A 1047 -0.39 -31.07 12.41
C ALA A 1047 -0.89 -30.27 11.19
N LEU A 1048 -0.72 -28.95 11.16
CA LEU A 1048 -1.03 -28.12 9.99
C LEU A 1048 -0.21 -28.54 8.76
N ARG A 1049 1.11 -28.70 8.90
CA ARG A 1049 1.99 -29.12 7.80
C ARG A 1049 1.57 -30.45 7.18
N ASP A 1050 1.18 -31.40 8.02
CA ASP A 1050 0.85 -32.77 7.59
C ASP A 1050 -0.59 -32.89 7.05
N VAL A 1051 -1.38 -31.79 7.07
CA VAL A 1051 -2.71 -31.74 6.45
C VAL A 1051 -2.59 -32.00 4.95
N LEU A 1052 -3.27 -33.05 4.48
CA LEU A 1052 -3.37 -33.37 3.05
C LEU A 1052 -4.19 -32.31 2.31
N THR A 1053 -3.52 -31.29 1.77
CA THR A 1053 -4.16 -30.16 1.07
C THR A 1053 -4.59 -30.50 -0.37
N GLY A 1054 -4.16 -31.65 -0.92
CA GLY A 1054 -4.42 -32.05 -2.30
C GLY A 1054 -3.61 -31.27 -3.34
N GLU A 1055 -2.53 -30.61 -2.91
CA GLU A 1055 -1.70 -29.71 -3.71
C GLU A 1055 -0.23 -29.91 -3.33
N THR A 1056 0.68 -29.79 -4.30
CA THR A 1056 2.13 -29.86 -4.05
C THR A 1056 2.80 -28.53 -4.40
N GLY A 1057 3.66 -28.07 -3.50
CA GLY A 1057 4.58 -26.95 -3.77
C GLY A 1057 5.73 -27.38 -4.69
N PRO A 1058 6.59 -26.44 -5.14
CA PRO A 1058 6.60 -25.04 -4.77
C PRO A 1058 5.41 -24.25 -5.36
N TYR A 1059 5.03 -23.19 -4.66
CA TYR A 1059 3.95 -22.28 -5.08
C TYR A 1059 4.51 -21.07 -5.83
N GLN A 1060 3.74 -20.55 -6.79
CA GLN A 1060 4.07 -19.37 -7.56
C GLN A 1060 2.91 -18.36 -7.54
N SER A 1061 3.22 -17.09 -7.25
CA SER A 1061 2.25 -15.99 -7.31
C SER A 1061 2.12 -15.45 -8.74
N ILE A 1062 0.91 -15.51 -9.30
CA ILE A 1062 0.59 -15.09 -10.68
C ILE A 1062 -0.34 -13.87 -10.63
N PRO A 1063 0.01 -12.74 -11.28
CA PRO A 1063 -0.88 -11.58 -11.39
C PRO A 1063 -2.01 -11.86 -12.38
N LEU A 1064 -3.24 -11.44 -12.05
CA LEU A 1064 -4.42 -11.58 -12.93
C LEU A 1064 -4.87 -10.26 -13.55
N LEU A 1065 -4.35 -9.13 -13.08
CA LEU A 1065 -4.61 -7.80 -13.64
C LEU A 1065 -3.34 -7.25 -14.31
N ALA A 1066 -3.51 -6.56 -15.43
CA ALA A 1066 -2.43 -5.90 -16.17
C ALA A 1066 -1.99 -4.55 -15.54
N ALA A 1067 -2.45 -4.23 -14.32
CA ALA A 1067 -2.19 -2.94 -13.71
C ALA A 1067 -0.70 -2.80 -13.31
N GLU A 1068 -0.05 -1.78 -13.87
CA GLU A 1068 1.25 -1.30 -13.44
C GLU A 1068 1.04 -0.45 -12.17
N SER A 1069 1.22 -1.04 -10.98
CA SER A 1069 1.08 -0.31 -9.72
C SER A 1069 2.39 0.39 -9.33
N ASP A 1070 2.29 1.57 -8.74
CA ASP A 1070 3.42 2.33 -8.19
C ASP A 1070 3.97 1.59 -6.97
N ARG A 1071 5.11 0.91 -7.17
CA ARG A 1071 5.80 0.11 -6.14
C ARG A 1071 6.30 0.92 -4.95
N THR A 1072 6.21 2.24 -4.99
CA THR A 1072 6.63 3.11 -3.89
C THR A 1072 5.51 3.38 -2.87
N ARG A 1073 4.27 2.95 -3.16
CA ARG A 1073 3.12 3.11 -2.26
C ARG A 1073 2.98 1.93 -1.30
N LEU A 1074 2.40 2.21 -0.14
CA LEU A 1074 2.01 1.20 0.85
C LEU A 1074 0.96 0.27 0.24
N ARG A 1075 1.01 -1.02 0.60
CA ARG A 1075 0.17 -2.08 0.03
C ARG A 1075 -0.70 -2.72 1.09
N ALA A 1076 -1.92 -3.03 0.71
CA ALA A 1076 -2.88 -3.73 1.52
C ALA A 1076 -3.38 -4.99 0.81
N LEU A 1077 -3.49 -6.11 1.54
CA LEU A 1077 -3.96 -7.39 1.00
C LEU A 1077 -5.26 -7.83 1.69
N SER A 1078 -6.31 -8.11 0.92
CA SER A 1078 -7.40 -8.97 1.38
C SER A 1078 -7.19 -10.38 0.84
N ALA A 1079 -7.06 -11.36 1.72
CA ALA A 1079 -6.94 -12.77 1.37
C ALA A 1079 -7.98 -13.61 2.11
N PHE A 1080 -8.15 -14.87 1.71
CA PHE A 1080 -9.14 -15.77 2.28
C PHE A 1080 -8.46 -16.95 2.98
N ALA A 1081 -8.93 -17.27 4.18
CA ALA A 1081 -8.48 -18.46 4.88
C ALA A 1081 -9.14 -19.71 4.32
N SER A 1082 -8.38 -20.79 4.27
CA SER A 1082 -8.89 -22.11 3.93
C SER A 1082 -8.05 -23.19 4.62
N PRO A 1083 -8.58 -24.42 4.78
CA PRO A 1083 -7.78 -25.53 5.29
C PRO A 1083 -6.58 -25.88 4.38
N ARG A 1084 -6.60 -25.47 3.10
CA ARG A 1084 -5.46 -25.49 2.17
C ARG A 1084 -4.61 -24.23 2.35
N HIS A 1085 -4.04 -24.11 3.54
CA HIS A 1085 -3.47 -22.88 4.08
C HIS A 1085 -2.13 -22.46 3.42
N GLU A 1086 -1.40 -23.39 2.79
CA GLU A 1086 -0.10 -23.11 2.17
C GLU A 1086 -0.14 -21.96 1.15
N ARG A 1087 -1.23 -21.79 0.41
CA ARG A 1087 -1.38 -20.66 -0.51
C ARG A 1087 -1.43 -19.30 0.20
N LEU A 1088 -2.15 -19.25 1.32
CA LEU A 1088 -2.25 -18.04 2.15
C LEU A 1088 -0.87 -17.71 2.73
N LEU A 1089 -0.20 -18.72 3.31
CA LEU A 1089 1.12 -18.54 3.89
C LEU A 1089 2.18 -18.17 2.84
N HIS A 1090 2.09 -18.69 1.62
CA HIS A 1090 2.99 -18.32 0.53
C HIS A 1090 2.81 -16.85 0.15
N ILE A 1091 1.58 -16.36 -0.08
CA ILE A 1091 1.40 -14.98 -0.52
C ILE A 1091 1.78 -13.97 0.57
N THR A 1092 1.49 -14.26 1.85
CA THR A 1092 1.88 -13.39 2.96
C THR A 1092 3.38 -13.46 3.28
N GLY A 1093 4.05 -14.58 2.97
CA GLY A 1093 5.50 -14.73 3.16
C GLY A 1093 6.36 -14.30 1.97
N ALA A 1094 5.84 -14.36 0.74
CA ALA A 1094 6.58 -14.03 -0.47
C ALA A 1094 6.62 -12.52 -0.78
N ARG A 1095 5.69 -11.75 -0.20
CA ARG A 1095 5.56 -10.30 -0.42
C ARG A 1095 5.28 -9.61 0.91
N GLU A 1096 5.83 -8.42 1.07
CA GLU A 1096 5.59 -7.59 2.26
C GLU A 1096 4.36 -6.68 2.06
N TYR A 1097 3.48 -6.65 3.05
CA TYR A 1097 2.24 -5.88 3.07
C TYR A 1097 2.18 -5.01 4.32
N ASP A 1098 1.70 -3.78 4.16
CA ASP A 1098 1.54 -2.80 5.25
C ASP A 1098 0.22 -2.97 6.00
N ALA A 1099 -0.75 -3.61 5.36
CA ALA A 1099 -1.99 -4.04 5.98
C ALA A 1099 -2.48 -5.35 5.36
N VAL A 1100 -2.94 -6.30 6.18
CA VAL A 1100 -3.50 -7.57 5.70
C VAL A 1100 -4.81 -7.85 6.40
N GLN A 1101 -5.82 -8.25 5.63
CA GLN A 1101 -7.07 -8.79 6.11
C GLN A 1101 -7.17 -10.23 5.63
N VAL A 1102 -7.34 -11.16 6.56
CA VAL A 1102 -7.68 -12.54 6.23
C VAL A 1102 -9.14 -12.80 6.57
N ILE A 1103 -9.93 -13.14 5.56
CA ILE A 1103 -11.36 -13.43 5.70
C ILE A 1103 -11.53 -14.92 5.98
N THR A 1104 -12.07 -15.26 7.16
CA THR A 1104 -12.40 -16.62 7.60
C THR A 1104 -13.88 -16.90 7.46
N ASP A 1105 -14.24 -18.18 7.45
CA ASP A 1105 -15.64 -18.62 7.49
C ASP A 1105 -16.18 -18.50 8.92
N VAL A 1106 -17.40 -17.99 9.10
CA VAL A 1106 -18.10 -17.92 10.41
C VAL A 1106 -18.64 -19.28 10.86
N ALA A 1107 -18.72 -20.26 9.97
CA ALA A 1107 -19.23 -21.59 10.30
C ALA A 1107 -18.43 -22.25 11.43
N GLU A 1108 -19.09 -23.03 12.29
CA GLU A 1108 -18.41 -23.77 13.38
C GLU A 1108 -17.84 -25.13 12.94
N THR A 1109 -17.69 -25.34 11.62
CA THR A 1109 -17.14 -26.59 11.06
C THR A 1109 -15.64 -26.72 11.30
N SER A 1110 -15.10 -27.94 11.30
CA SER A 1110 -13.66 -28.15 11.47
C SER A 1110 -12.83 -27.45 10.40
N ARG A 1111 -13.32 -27.38 9.16
CA ARG A 1111 -12.68 -26.64 8.05
C ARG A 1111 -12.54 -25.15 8.36
N ALA A 1112 -13.62 -24.55 8.85
CA ALA A 1112 -13.65 -23.13 9.19
C ALA A 1112 -12.74 -22.83 10.37
N ARG A 1113 -12.75 -23.70 11.40
CA ARG A 1113 -11.84 -23.59 12.56
C ARG A 1113 -10.37 -23.71 12.16
N VAL A 1114 -10.00 -24.72 11.36
CA VAL A 1114 -8.63 -24.88 10.85
C VAL A 1114 -8.23 -23.72 9.94
N GLY A 1115 -9.14 -23.23 9.09
CA GLY A 1115 -8.93 -22.00 8.32
C GLY A 1115 -8.67 -20.79 9.23
N GLY A 1116 -9.42 -20.63 10.32
CA GLY A 1116 -9.21 -19.57 11.31
C GLY A 1116 -7.86 -19.68 12.05
N ILE A 1117 -7.41 -20.90 12.32
CA ILE A 1117 -6.06 -21.15 12.85
C ILE A 1117 -5.00 -20.72 11.83
N ALA A 1118 -5.13 -21.17 10.57
CA ALA A 1118 -4.24 -20.78 9.50
C ALA A 1118 -4.21 -19.26 9.25
N ALA A 1119 -5.34 -18.58 9.40
CA ALA A 1119 -5.43 -17.12 9.32
C ALA A 1119 -4.57 -16.44 10.39
N ARG A 1120 -4.64 -16.94 11.63
CA ARG A 1120 -3.81 -16.43 12.73
C ARG A 1120 -2.34 -16.66 12.43
N VAL A 1121 -1.96 -17.87 12.03
CA VAL A 1121 -0.58 -18.20 11.63
C VAL A 1121 -0.08 -17.31 10.50
N ALA A 1122 -0.91 -17.04 9.49
CA ALA A 1122 -0.55 -16.17 8.36
C ALA A 1122 -0.33 -14.71 8.76
N LEU A 1123 -0.99 -14.25 9.83
CA LEU A 1123 -0.94 -12.87 10.31
C LEU A 1123 0.06 -12.66 11.44
N GLU A 1124 0.67 -13.72 11.98
CA GLU A 1124 1.61 -13.65 13.11
C GLU A 1124 2.81 -12.72 12.85
N ASP A 1125 3.27 -12.65 11.60
CA ASP A 1125 4.37 -11.77 11.17
C ASP A 1125 3.88 -10.46 10.52
N THR A 1126 2.57 -10.20 10.45
CA THR A 1126 2.01 -9.00 9.79
C THR A 1126 1.47 -7.99 10.80
N PRO A 1127 2.14 -6.83 11.01
CA PRO A 1127 1.65 -5.78 11.89
C PRO A 1127 0.29 -5.27 11.43
N GLY A 1128 -0.68 -5.17 12.35
CA GLY A 1128 -2.03 -4.69 12.02
C GLY A 1128 -2.87 -5.64 11.16
N GLY A 1129 -2.46 -6.91 11.04
CA GLY A 1129 -3.24 -7.97 10.44
C GLY A 1129 -4.60 -8.14 11.13
N VAL A 1130 -5.69 -8.16 10.36
CA VAL A 1130 -7.05 -8.34 10.89
C VAL A 1130 -7.65 -9.62 10.37
N VAL A 1131 -8.20 -10.44 11.26
CA VAL A 1131 -9.11 -11.52 10.89
C VAL A 1131 -10.51 -10.96 10.80
N ALA A 1132 -11.10 -11.00 9.60
CA ALA A 1132 -12.53 -10.75 9.40
C ALA A 1132 -13.24 -12.09 9.24
N SER A 1133 -14.51 -12.17 9.61
CA SER A 1133 -15.30 -13.38 9.40
C SER A 1133 -16.51 -13.07 8.52
N ALA A 1134 -16.85 -14.00 7.64
CA ALA A 1134 -17.98 -13.92 6.71
C ALA A 1134 -18.56 -15.32 6.50
N ASP A 1135 -19.84 -15.44 6.15
CA ASP A 1135 -20.35 -16.70 5.62
C ASP A 1135 -19.72 -16.97 4.23
N ALA A 1136 -18.88 -18.01 4.15
CA ALA A 1136 -18.18 -18.35 2.91
C ALA A 1136 -19.12 -18.78 1.77
N GLY A 1137 -20.38 -19.10 2.09
CA GLY A 1137 -21.46 -19.36 1.16
C GLY A 1137 -22.28 -18.12 0.78
N ASN A 1138 -22.17 -17.00 1.50
CA ASN A 1138 -22.93 -15.78 1.23
C ASN A 1138 -22.14 -14.84 0.31
N LEU A 1139 -22.43 -14.90 -0.99
CA LEU A 1139 -21.72 -14.10 -1.99
C LEU A 1139 -21.90 -12.59 -1.78
N SER A 1140 -23.08 -12.16 -1.31
CA SER A 1140 -23.39 -10.75 -1.03
C SER A 1140 -22.53 -10.19 0.10
N GLU A 1141 -22.42 -10.95 1.20
CA GLU A 1141 -21.60 -10.59 2.35
C GLU A 1141 -20.11 -10.49 1.98
N LEU A 1142 -19.59 -11.47 1.23
CA LEU A 1142 -18.19 -11.50 0.79
C LEU A 1142 -17.84 -10.29 -0.09
N VAL A 1143 -18.70 -9.97 -1.07
CA VAL A 1143 -18.52 -8.77 -1.91
C VAL A 1143 -18.58 -7.51 -1.05
N GLY A 1144 -19.55 -7.42 -0.13
CA GLY A 1144 -19.69 -6.28 0.77
C GLY A 1144 -18.44 -6.01 1.63
N ILE A 1145 -17.80 -7.06 2.17
CA ILE A 1145 -16.56 -6.93 2.95
C ILE A 1145 -15.42 -6.36 2.08
N LEU A 1146 -15.20 -6.92 0.89
CA LEU A 1146 -14.15 -6.45 -0.02
C LEU A 1146 -14.37 -4.99 -0.43
N LEU A 1147 -15.61 -4.59 -0.72
CA LEU A 1147 -15.94 -3.21 -1.10
C LEU A 1147 -15.71 -2.22 0.05
N ARG A 1148 -16.10 -2.58 1.28
CA ARG A 1148 -15.83 -1.76 2.47
C ARG A 1148 -14.33 -1.64 2.72
N GLN A 1149 -13.59 -2.73 2.57
CA GLN A 1149 -12.15 -2.72 2.80
C GLN A 1149 -11.41 -1.88 1.75
N HIS A 1150 -11.81 -2.00 0.48
CA HIS A 1150 -11.34 -1.13 -0.58
C HIS A 1150 -11.59 0.35 -0.26
N GLU A 1151 -12.79 0.74 0.18
CA GLU A 1151 -13.05 2.13 0.56
C GLU A 1151 -12.15 2.61 1.71
N GLY A 1152 -11.96 1.78 2.74
CA GLY A 1152 -11.10 2.09 3.88
C GLY A 1152 -9.62 2.24 3.51
N TRP A 1153 -9.07 1.31 2.73
CA TRP A 1153 -7.63 1.27 2.43
C TRP A 1153 -7.25 1.99 1.13
N PHE A 1154 -7.98 1.77 0.04
CA PHE A 1154 -7.66 2.39 -1.25
C PHE A 1154 -8.09 3.85 -1.30
N VAL A 1155 -9.34 4.15 -0.94
CA VAL A 1155 -9.87 5.52 -1.05
C VAL A 1155 -9.37 6.37 0.11
N ARG A 1156 -9.69 6.02 1.36
CA ARG A 1156 -9.35 6.85 2.53
C ARG A 1156 -7.90 6.69 2.98
N GLY A 1157 -7.36 5.48 2.85
CA GLY A 1157 -6.02 5.14 3.31
C GLY A 1157 -4.89 5.45 2.31
N GLY A 1158 -5.19 5.60 1.02
CA GLY A 1158 -4.18 5.82 -0.02
C GLY A 1158 -3.31 4.60 -0.34
N LEU A 1159 -3.64 3.40 0.17
CA LEU A 1159 -2.86 2.17 -0.08
C LEU A 1159 -3.20 1.59 -1.46
N ASP A 1160 -2.26 0.85 -2.04
CA ASP A 1160 -2.54 -0.09 -3.13
C ASP A 1160 -3.32 -1.28 -2.57
N TYR A 1161 -4.50 -1.54 -3.14
CA TYR A 1161 -5.38 -2.59 -2.65
C TYR A 1161 -5.29 -3.82 -3.55
N GLU A 1162 -4.77 -4.91 -2.98
CA GLU A 1162 -4.54 -6.19 -3.62
C GLU A 1162 -5.48 -7.26 -3.04
N ILE A 1163 -5.86 -8.26 -3.85
CA ILE A 1163 -6.67 -9.40 -3.41
C ILE A 1163 -5.97 -10.73 -3.71
N GLY A 1164 -5.85 -11.61 -2.71
CA GLY A 1164 -5.30 -12.96 -2.85
C GLY A 1164 -6.38 -14.02 -3.04
N LEU A 1165 -6.34 -14.78 -4.14
CA LEU A 1165 -7.29 -15.87 -4.44
C LEU A 1165 -6.94 -17.19 -3.71
N THR A 1166 -6.75 -17.12 -2.40
CA THR A 1166 -6.29 -18.22 -1.54
C THR A 1166 -7.42 -19.14 -1.06
N GLY A 1167 -8.67 -18.67 -1.14
CA GLY A 1167 -9.87 -19.34 -0.60
C GLY A 1167 -10.60 -20.31 -1.54
N ASN A 1168 -11.91 -20.45 -1.41
CA ASN A 1168 -12.76 -21.30 -2.25
C ASN A 1168 -13.21 -20.60 -3.55
N LYS A 1169 -14.03 -21.27 -4.38
CA LYS A 1169 -14.52 -20.71 -5.67
C LYS A 1169 -15.53 -19.57 -5.49
N MET A 1170 -16.35 -19.57 -4.43
CA MET A 1170 -17.29 -18.49 -4.13
C MET A 1170 -16.54 -17.21 -3.73
N GLN A 1171 -15.49 -17.34 -2.93
CA GLN A 1171 -14.61 -16.22 -2.55
C GLN A 1171 -13.85 -15.66 -3.76
N ALA A 1172 -13.38 -16.52 -4.68
CA ALA A 1172 -12.79 -16.07 -5.95
C ALA A 1172 -13.82 -15.35 -6.84
N THR A 1173 -15.08 -15.78 -6.80
CA THR A 1173 -16.19 -15.12 -7.51
C THR A 1173 -16.47 -13.74 -6.91
N ALA A 1174 -16.49 -13.62 -5.58
CA ALA A 1174 -16.64 -12.33 -4.89
C ALA A 1174 -15.51 -11.35 -5.27
N ALA A 1175 -14.26 -11.82 -5.31
CA ALA A 1175 -13.12 -11.02 -5.75
C ALA A 1175 -13.26 -10.54 -7.20
N ALA A 1176 -13.76 -11.39 -8.10
CA ALA A 1176 -14.03 -11.02 -9.49
C ALA A 1176 -15.13 -9.96 -9.62
N ILE A 1177 -16.23 -10.10 -8.87
CA ILE A 1177 -17.32 -9.12 -8.82
C ILE A 1177 -16.80 -7.79 -8.28
N ALA A 1178 -16.08 -7.79 -7.16
CA ALA A 1178 -15.50 -6.58 -6.58
C ALA A 1178 -14.54 -5.87 -7.56
N SER A 1179 -13.68 -6.63 -8.24
CA SER A 1179 -12.75 -6.12 -9.26
C SER A 1179 -13.42 -5.65 -10.56
N ALA A 1180 -14.68 -6.03 -10.79
CA ALA A 1180 -15.46 -5.53 -11.92
C ALA A 1180 -16.08 -4.15 -11.65
N VAL A 1181 -16.36 -3.83 -10.38
CA VAL A 1181 -17.06 -2.59 -9.97
C VAL A 1181 -16.17 -1.57 -9.26
N ARG A 1182 -14.98 -1.98 -8.77
CA ARG A 1182 -13.99 -1.10 -8.15
C ARG A 1182 -12.61 -1.23 -8.79
N PRO A 1183 -11.80 -0.17 -8.78
CA PRO A 1183 -10.39 -0.26 -9.15
C PRO A 1183 -9.63 -1.11 -8.12
N ILE A 1184 -8.97 -2.18 -8.56
CA ILE A 1184 -8.14 -3.04 -7.71
C ILE A 1184 -6.72 -3.00 -8.26
N SER A 1185 -5.72 -2.74 -7.42
CA SER A 1185 -4.33 -2.58 -7.85
C SER A 1185 -3.77 -3.89 -8.42
N GLN A 1186 -4.07 -5.04 -7.79
CA GLN A 1186 -3.70 -6.35 -8.31
C GLN A 1186 -4.55 -7.48 -7.71
N VAL A 1187 -4.75 -8.56 -8.46
CA VAL A 1187 -5.34 -9.81 -7.95
C VAL A 1187 -4.35 -10.95 -8.17
N TRP A 1188 -4.02 -11.66 -7.10
CA TRP A 1188 -3.01 -12.71 -7.12
C TRP A 1188 -3.64 -14.09 -7.08
N TYR A 1189 -3.23 -14.94 -8.03
CA TYR A 1189 -3.46 -16.37 -7.95
C TYR A 1189 -2.17 -17.10 -7.53
N VAL A 1190 -2.24 -17.82 -6.42
CA VAL A 1190 -1.13 -18.68 -5.98
C VAL A 1190 -1.30 -20.06 -6.63
N LYS A 1191 -0.49 -20.32 -7.64
CA LYS A 1191 -0.47 -21.56 -8.44
C LYS A 1191 0.40 -22.62 -7.74
N PRO A 1192 -0.13 -23.81 -7.42
CA PRO A 1192 0.69 -24.94 -7.00
C PRO A 1192 1.46 -25.55 -8.18
N GLN A 1193 2.52 -26.31 -7.90
CA GLN A 1193 3.25 -27.04 -8.93
C GLN A 1193 2.36 -28.10 -9.59
N ALA A 1194 1.64 -28.88 -8.78
CA ALA A 1194 0.70 -29.89 -9.24
C ALA A 1194 -0.51 -30.05 -8.30
N PHE A 1195 -1.56 -30.66 -8.82
CA PHE A 1195 -2.78 -31.04 -8.09
C PHE A 1195 -2.83 -32.56 -7.91
N ASP A 1196 -3.11 -33.02 -6.69
CA ASP A 1196 -3.33 -34.43 -6.39
C ASP A 1196 -4.81 -34.78 -6.68
N GLN A 1197 -5.07 -35.27 -7.90
CA GLN A 1197 -6.44 -35.45 -8.42
C GLN A 1197 -7.30 -36.41 -7.60
N PRO A 1198 -6.81 -37.62 -7.20
CA PRO A 1198 -7.58 -38.53 -6.35
C PRO A 1198 -7.96 -37.93 -4.99
N ARG A 1199 -7.20 -36.94 -4.49
CA ARG A 1199 -7.39 -36.32 -3.18
C ARG A 1199 -7.82 -34.86 -3.30
N PHE A 1200 -8.62 -34.53 -4.30
CA PHE A 1200 -9.12 -33.17 -4.53
C PHE A 1200 -10.56 -32.97 -4.01
N THR A 1201 -11.53 -33.66 -4.60
CA THR A 1201 -12.97 -33.66 -4.24
C THR A 1201 -13.60 -35.00 -4.65
N LYS A 1202 -14.73 -35.39 -4.03
CA LYS A 1202 -15.46 -36.61 -4.39
C LYS A 1202 -16.98 -36.42 -4.32
N GLY A 1203 -17.70 -36.99 -5.28
CA GLY A 1203 -19.15 -36.93 -5.35
C GLY A 1203 -19.71 -35.55 -5.70
N VAL A 1204 -21.02 -35.48 -5.83
CA VAL A 1204 -21.75 -34.28 -6.28
C VAL A 1204 -22.74 -33.85 -5.21
N GLY A 1205 -22.68 -32.57 -4.81
CA GLY A 1205 -23.56 -31.97 -3.83
C GLY A 1205 -24.68 -31.14 -4.47
N THR A 1206 -25.16 -30.16 -3.71
CA THR A 1206 -26.22 -29.22 -4.12
C THR A 1206 -25.69 -28.15 -5.07
N SER A 1207 -26.55 -27.73 -6.01
CA SER A 1207 -26.31 -26.61 -6.91
C SER A 1207 -26.97 -25.35 -6.36
N ARG A 1208 -26.25 -24.22 -6.41
CA ARG A 1208 -26.70 -22.90 -6.00
C ARG A 1208 -26.55 -21.95 -7.19
N TYR A 1209 -27.49 -21.04 -7.32
CA TYR A 1209 -27.58 -20.12 -8.45
C TYR A 1209 -27.70 -18.70 -7.94
N PHE A 1210 -26.97 -17.77 -8.54
CA PHE A 1210 -26.97 -16.38 -8.11
C PHE A 1210 -27.27 -15.49 -9.30
N ARG A 1211 -28.14 -14.51 -9.07
CA ARG A 1211 -28.31 -13.35 -9.93
C ARG A 1211 -27.49 -12.21 -9.37
N VAL A 1212 -26.58 -11.69 -10.18
CA VAL A 1212 -25.80 -10.49 -9.87
C VAL A 1212 -26.24 -9.40 -10.83
N SER A 1213 -26.94 -8.39 -10.32
CA SER A 1213 -27.42 -7.27 -11.13
C SER A 1213 -26.69 -6.00 -10.74
N ARG A 1214 -26.17 -5.30 -11.74
CA ARG A 1214 -25.74 -3.90 -11.58
C ARG A 1214 -26.97 -3.09 -11.22
N GLN A 1215 -26.86 -2.35 -10.13
CA GLN A 1215 -27.88 -1.36 -9.79
C GLN A 1215 -27.63 -0.15 -10.70
N ASN A 1216 -28.59 0.13 -11.58
CA ASN A 1216 -28.60 1.38 -12.33
C ASN A 1216 -28.89 2.50 -11.32
N GLY A 1217 -27.95 3.45 -11.23
CA GLY A 1217 -28.03 4.61 -10.33
C GLY A 1217 -29.05 5.62 -10.82
#